data_AF-A0A844IDR7-F1
#
_entry.id   AF-A0A844IDR7-F1
#
_cell.length_a   1.000
_cell.length_b   1.000
_cell.length_c   1.000
_cell.angle_alpha   90.00
_cell.angle_beta   90.00
_cell.angle_gamma   90.00
#
_symmetry.space_group_name_H-M   'P 1'
#
loop_
_entity.id
_entity.type
_entity.pdbx_description
1 polymer ?
#
loop_
_entity_poly.entity_id
_entity_poly.type
_entity_poly.pdbx_seq_one_letter_code
_entity_poly.pdbx_strand_id
1 'polypeptide(L)'
;MMLGKIVWFGGFNNQKNKVNNFGFIAPLGEENTGDIRVDRDDVPLDIQEIIEGDKGRGVYVQFDIDARRNRVINLKVPTFIGVVKKSEFWGKWQITYNDNCKIYFRRRTQYESESLVAFSIKETKDREAMEMAEIFGEDEEIKYKLAPFLLRTINDVREVDNDERIVEKYANSNIFPLFKKFILEYLLSLPLEIAETFVINKLKDLDENQQDFIIKEIAEKLPNLLIISATLRSYLKFDSSSPNSYIEFINRHINLVEEHLRKELIDELIKKVEQAEENALNIYWQEVQYLQDNLAYKNFLWHIAPAERKIPIIAEYTSSIAKDVAEKVVLEHLNQFNQQEQDKLINELIRNAPKVILASSKLRSYLKFTVQLTEYYFKFQRTDNNYDIFINKYLHIVDDELFNEIINELIERVEQAEEKERNIYWQQVQYLQDNLAYKNFLWHIAPTERKIPIIVTYSLSMAEDAAENVVLEHLNQFNQKEQDELINQLIKNAPKVILASSKLRSYLKLTEYDYNSYGIFINQYLDSVDDDLFNEIVNELIERVEQAKERERNIYWQQVKYLQNNLAYKNFLWHIAPTEKKQEIIQQRFKTFFDIISRFKDSNYPYEEYITHNWRELYQFNQSDNLLITQWDACVKSNEIKAAQMISARGAEKLVIRFYQALGYQVEDISIHQVTQQSQTWTLGDIRLDSKYLLDVKNSRKSVNSKSYSEFCVPQLKESRGNDVKIVGVLSPYLQKQYMEGRGNPRFHVNNPQVLGAFDKAKLSELETIFSDRFISINMPRGSDTNKYLPPWLFDYDERFYNQQYEILTELQNLHYQDIPSWEDISLVTQNFIPLFVAAKRPLPRSWVNNLPHWQVNFINSLINLPTERITLPYLFLSILRHFLSMLSYRGGDYSPQRYLEVLYLSGMQINPLKLYDPLNIIKDFCDTLQILWDNRQASRLDEFKIFKFSGQGLLKGKRTESEYIMTTILAYCGGWVDGMGKCGFSPLAIGREQNCPVCGRLICPKDNCGFCTDRCSGYIERKNK
;
A
#
# COMPACT_ATOMS: atom_id res chain seq x y z
N MET A 1 -15.39 -48.65 -10.56
CA MET A 1 -14.38 -47.76 -9.98
C MET A 1 -14.91 -46.34 -9.93
N MET A 2 -15.14 -45.85 -8.71
CA MET A 2 -15.69 -44.54 -8.38
C MET A 2 -14.60 -43.68 -7.71
N LEU A 3 -14.78 -42.37 -7.76
CA LEU A 3 -13.98 -41.40 -7.04
C LEU A 3 -14.77 -40.85 -5.87
N GLY A 4 -14.12 -40.68 -4.72
CA GLY A 4 -14.72 -40.05 -3.55
C GLY A 4 -13.67 -39.45 -2.63
N LYS A 5 -14.15 -38.87 -1.53
CA LYS A 5 -13.31 -38.28 -0.49
C LYS A 5 -13.59 -38.94 0.86
N ILE A 6 -12.52 -39.21 1.61
CA ILE A 6 -12.65 -39.75 2.96
C ILE A 6 -13.33 -38.70 3.85
N VAL A 7 -14.49 -39.02 4.41
CA VAL A 7 -15.14 -38.15 5.42
C VAL A 7 -14.46 -38.37 6.76
N TRP A 8 -14.27 -39.64 7.13
CA TRP A 8 -13.59 -40.10 8.34
C TRP A 8 -13.36 -41.61 8.26
N PHE A 9 -12.24 -42.11 8.77
CA PHE A 9 -11.93 -43.54 8.78
C PHE A 9 -11.23 -43.98 10.07
N GLY A 10 -11.84 -44.89 10.83
CA GLY A 10 -11.20 -45.54 11.97
C GLY A 10 -10.76 -44.61 13.12
N GLY A 11 -9.91 -45.12 14.01
CA GLY A 11 -9.44 -44.41 15.20
C GLY A 11 -10.11 -44.84 16.51
N PHE A 12 -9.45 -44.49 17.62
CA PHE A 12 -9.87 -44.86 18.97
C PHE A 12 -11.04 -43.99 19.45
N ASN A 13 -12.17 -44.61 19.77
CA ASN A 13 -13.32 -43.91 20.33
C ASN A 13 -13.17 -43.78 21.85
N ASN A 14 -12.73 -42.61 22.32
CA ASN A 14 -12.57 -42.30 23.74
C ASN A 14 -13.85 -42.49 24.57
N GLN A 15 -15.04 -42.37 23.97
CA GLN A 15 -16.31 -42.51 24.68
C GLN A 15 -16.76 -43.98 24.85
N LYS A 16 -16.32 -44.88 23.97
CA LYS A 16 -16.69 -46.31 23.99
C LYS A 16 -15.51 -47.24 24.32
N ASN A 17 -14.32 -46.67 24.54
CA ASN A 17 -13.06 -47.36 24.82
C ASN A 17 -12.75 -48.50 23.83
N LYS A 18 -13.03 -48.28 22.54
CA LYS A 18 -12.88 -49.26 21.45
C LYS A 18 -12.38 -48.57 20.18
N VAL A 19 -11.61 -49.30 19.38
CA VAL A 19 -11.22 -48.86 18.02
C VAL A 19 -12.41 -49.05 17.09
N ASN A 20 -12.73 -48.03 16.30
CA ASN A 20 -13.75 -48.17 15.27
C ASN A 20 -13.16 -48.91 14.06
N ASN A 21 -13.79 -50.01 13.66
CA ASN A 21 -13.37 -50.82 12.52
C ASN A 21 -14.10 -50.45 11.22
N PHE A 22 -14.43 -49.17 11.04
CA PHE A 22 -15.11 -48.68 9.84
C PHE A 22 -14.90 -47.18 9.63
N GLY A 23 -15.33 -46.69 8.47
CA GLY A 23 -15.31 -45.29 8.07
C GLY A 23 -16.39 -44.95 7.04
N PHE A 24 -16.32 -43.74 6.51
CA PHE A 24 -17.27 -43.18 5.55
C PHE A 24 -16.56 -42.41 4.44
N ILE A 25 -17.07 -42.56 3.21
CA ILE A 25 -16.54 -41.96 2.00
C ILE A 25 -17.69 -41.26 1.26
N ALA A 26 -17.47 -40.00 0.89
CA ALA A 26 -18.43 -39.23 0.11
C ALA A 26 -18.07 -39.37 -1.39
N PRO A 27 -18.92 -39.95 -2.25
CA PRO A 27 -18.69 -40.02 -3.69
C PRO A 27 -18.65 -38.62 -4.34
N LEU A 28 -17.91 -38.48 -5.44
CA LEU A 28 -17.82 -37.23 -6.21
C LEU A 28 -18.63 -37.37 -7.51
N GLY A 29 -19.47 -36.37 -7.83
CA GLY A 29 -20.16 -36.25 -9.13
C GLY A 29 -21.65 -36.63 -9.16
N GLU A 30 -22.25 -37.08 -8.05
CA GLU A 30 -23.69 -37.38 -7.98
C GLU A 30 -24.35 -36.61 -6.82
N GLU A 31 -25.11 -35.56 -7.15
CA GLU A 31 -25.95 -34.87 -6.16
C GLU A 31 -27.01 -35.83 -5.62
N ASN A 32 -26.99 -36.06 -4.29
CA ASN A 32 -27.86 -36.95 -3.50
C ASN A 32 -27.41 -38.40 -3.25
N THR A 33 -26.12 -38.75 -3.40
CA THR A 33 -25.59 -40.00 -2.83
C THR A 33 -25.12 -39.76 -1.39
N GLY A 34 -25.73 -40.46 -0.41
CA GLY A 34 -25.28 -40.39 0.98
C GLY A 34 -23.88 -41.00 1.18
N ASP A 35 -23.24 -40.70 2.31
CA ASP A 35 -21.91 -41.25 2.65
C ASP A 35 -21.92 -42.79 2.64
N ILE A 36 -20.96 -43.39 1.93
CA ILE A 36 -20.85 -44.86 1.78
C ILE A 36 -19.92 -45.39 2.86
N ARG A 37 -20.36 -46.46 3.53
CA ARG A 37 -19.58 -47.12 4.58
C ARG A 37 -18.44 -47.95 3.99
N VAL A 38 -17.27 -47.85 4.60
CA VAL A 38 -16.11 -48.73 4.39
C VAL A 38 -15.77 -49.44 5.69
N ASP A 39 -15.61 -50.75 5.69
CA ASP A 39 -15.14 -51.48 6.87
C ASP A 39 -13.61 -51.59 6.86
N ARG A 40 -13.00 -51.67 8.04
CA ARG A 40 -11.53 -51.68 8.19
C ARG A 40 -10.91 -52.87 7.48
N ASP A 41 -11.55 -54.03 7.55
CA ASP A 41 -11.07 -55.27 6.94
C ASP A 41 -11.04 -55.19 5.40
N ASP A 42 -11.80 -54.27 4.81
CA ASP A 42 -11.85 -54.03 3.36
C ASP A 42 -10.82 -52.97 2.90
N VAL A 43 -10.04 -52.39 3.82
CA VAL A 43 -8.98 -51.42 3.53
C VAL A 43 -7.61 -52.05 3.74
N PRO A 44 -6.70 -52.03 2.76
CA PRO A 44 -5.33 -52.51 2.92
C PRO A 44 -4.60 -51.83 4.09
N LEU A 45 -3.80 -52.59 4.85
CA LEU A 45 -3.15 -52.10 6.09
C LEU A 45 -2.29 -50.85 5.87
N ASP A 46 -1.54 -50.83 4.77
CA ASP A 46 -0.74 -49.70 4.32
C ASP A 46 -1.60 -48.44 4.09
N ILE A 47 -2.82 -48.61 3.56
CA ILE A 47 -3.75 -47.49 3.39
C ILE A 47 -4.40 -47.10 4.73
N GLN A 48 -4.69 -48.06 5.61
CA GLN A 48 -5.24 -47.76 6.94
C GLN A 48 -4.32 -46.79 7.71
N GLU A 49 -3.02 -47.05 7.73
CA GLU A 49 -2.04 -46.18 8.41
C GLU A 49 -2.03 -44.74 7.86
N ILE A 50 -2.30 -44.61 6.57
CA ILE A 50 -2.30 -43.33 5.85
C ILE A 50 -3.55 -42.51 6.18
N ILE A 51 -4.73 -43.14 6.21
CA ILE A 51 -6.03 -42.42 6.29
C ILE A 51 -6.67 -42.43 7.68
N GLU A 52 -6.13 -43.15 8.65
CA GLU A 52 -6.74 -43.32 9.97
C GLU A 52 -6.92 -42.01 10.78
N GLY A 53 -8.10 -41.87 11.37
CA GLY A 53 -8.53 -40.71 12.14
C GLY A 53 -8.72 -39.46 11.27
N ASP A 54 -8.35 -38.30 11.82
CA ASP A 54 -8.48 -37.01 11.12
C ASP A 54 -7.42 -36.80 10.02
N LYS A 55 -6.38 -37.65 9.96
CA LYS A 55 -5.30 -37.55 8.98
C LYS A 55 -5.82 -37.72 7.55
N GLY A 56 -6.65 -38.74 7.33
CA GLY A 56 -7.21 -39.08 6.02
C GLY A 56 -8.38 -38.21 5.58
N ARG A 57 -8.98 -37.42 6.47
CA ARG A 57 -10.16 -36.61 6.13
C ARG A 57 -9.90 -35.71 4.92
N GLY A 58 -10.76 -35.76 3.92
CA GLY A 58 -10.65 -35.00 2.67
C GLY A 58 -9.67 -35.57 1.64
N VAL A 59 -8.94 -36.66 1.94
CA VAL A 59 -8.08 -37.33 0.94
C VAL A 59 -8.96 -37.95 -0.14
N TYR A 60 -8.59 -37.74 -1.39
CA TYR A 60 -9.27 -38.35 -2.53
C TYR A 60 -8.90 -39.82 -2.64
N VAL A 61 -9.89 -40.67 -2.90
CA VAL A 61 -9.73 -42.13 -3.02
C VAL A 61 -10.50 -42.67 -4.21
N GLN A 62 -9.97 -43.75 -4.78
CA GLN A 62 -10.65 -44.58 -5.77
C GLN A 62 -11.15 -45.84 -5.09
N PHE A 63 -12.36 -46.28 -5.41
CA PHE A 63 -12.93 -47.47 -4.82
C PHE A 63 -14.02 -48.10 -5.68
N ASP A 64 -14.41 -49.33 -5.36
CA ASP A 64 -15.59 -49.98 -5.92
C ASP A 64 -16.67 -50.15 -4.85
N ILE A 65 -17.93 -50.27 -5.27
CA ILE A 65 -19.04 -50.59 -4.36
C ILE A 65 -19.45 -52.04 -4.60
N ASP A 66 -19.47 -52.84 -3.53
CA ASP A 66 -20.13 -54.15 -3.57
C ASP A 66 -21.65 -53.93 -3.61
N ALA A 67 -22.25 -54.15 -4.79
CA ALA A 67 -23.68 -53.97 -5.05
C ALA A 67 -24.59 -54.83 -4.14
N ARG A 68 -24.08 -55.91 -3.52
CA ARG A 68 -24.88 -56.77 -2.61
C ARG A 68 -24.90 -56.25 -1.17
N ARG A 69 -23.86 -55.54 -0.74
CA ARG A 69 -23.69 -55.07 0.65
C ARG A 69 -23.77 -53.55 0.81
N ASN A 70 -23.74 -52.82 -0.31
CA ASN A 70 -23.66 -51.36 -0.38
C ASN A 70 -22.50 -50.80 0.48
N ARG A 71 -21.31 -51.39 0.30
CA ARG A 71 -20.07 -51.05 1.02
C ARG A 71 -18.93 -50.87 0.05
N VAL A 72 -17.95 -50.08 0.49
CA VAL A 72 -16.72 -49.84 -0.25
C VAL A 72 -15.79 -51.04 -0.17
N ILE A 73 -15.29 -51.47 -1.33
CA ILE A 73 -14.24 -52.47 -1.49
C ILE A 73 -13.16 -51.94 -2.46
N ASN A 74 -11.99 -52.59 -2.48
CA ASN A 74 -10.86 -52.24 -3.37
C ASN A 74 -10.42 -50.78 -3.23
N LEU A 75 -10.42 -50.24 -2.01
CA LEU A 75 -10.06 -48.86 -1.78
C LEU A 75 -8.58 -48.61 -2.09
N LYS A 76 -8.32 -47.57 -2.88
CA LYS A 76 -6.98 -47.12 -3.29
C LYS A 76 -6.85 -45.61 -3.09
N VAL A 77 -5.67 -45.18 -2.68
CA VAL A 77 -5.30 -43.76 -2.64
C VAL A 77 -4.54 -43.44 -3.93
N PRO A 78 -5.08 -42.61 -4.85
CA PRO A 78 -4.35 -42.17 -6.02
C PRO A 78 -3.03 -41.53 -5.61
N THR A 79 -1.93 -42.13 -6.08
CA THR A 79 -0.58 -41.74 -5.72
C THR A 79 0.12 -41.17 -6.94
N PHE A 80 0.67 -39.97 -6.78
CA PHE A 80 1.46 -39.27 -7.78
C PHE A 80 2.91 -39.23 -7.33
N ILE A 81 3.82 -39.36 -8.29
CA ILE A 81 5.24 -39.14 -8.10
C ILE A 81 5.57 -37.74 -8.59
N GLY A 82 6.21 -36.95 -7.74
CA GLY A 82 6.59 -35.58 -8.04
C GLY A 82 7.93 -35.22 -7.43
N VAL A 83 8.46 -34.09 -7.85
CA VAL A 83 9.74 -33.56 -7.40
C VAL A 83 9.50 -32.25 -6.64
N VAL A 84 10.12 -32.15 -5.46
CA VAL A 84 9.95 -30.98 -4.57
C VAL A 84 11.03 -29.94 -4.83
N LYS A 85 10.65 -28.67 -4.94
CA LYS A 85 11.58 -27.53 -5.03
C LYS A 85 11.15 -26.41 -4.07
N LYS A 86 12.12 -25.69 -3.51
CA LYS A 86 11.84 -24.49 -2.69
C LYS A 86 11.46 -23.33 -3.61
N SER A 87 10.33 -22.69 -3.34
CA SER A 87 9.90 -21.51 -4.10
C SER A 87 10.73 -20.29 -3.69
N GLU A 88 11.10 -19.48 -4.66
CA GLU A 88 11.84 -18.21 -4.47
C GLU A 88 11.00 -17.16 -3.74
N PHE A 89 9.67 -17.27 -3.80
CA PHE A 89 8.75 -16.33 -3.17
C PHE A 89 8.12 -16.96 -1.90
N TRP A 90 8.21 -16.22 -0.78
CA TRP A 90 7.49 -16.49 0.48
C TRP A 90 7.89 -17.72 1.30
N GLY A 91 9.03 -18.36 1.02
CA GLY A 91 9.52 -19.51 1.80
C GLY A 91 8.63 -20.76 1.73
N LYS A 92 7.90 -20.93 0.62
CA LYS A 92 6.96 -22.04 0.37
C LYS A 92 7.64 -23.19 -0.39
N TRP A 93 7.09 -24.40 -0.30
CA TRP A 93 7.51 -25.55 -1.10
C TRP A 93 6.60 -25.74 -2.31
N GLN A 94 7.14 -26.27 -3.41
CA GLN A 94 6.43 -26.57 -4.65
C GLN A 94 6.68 -28.03 -5.04
N ILE A 95 5.64 -28.77 -5.42
CA ILE A 95 5.74 -30.09 -6.04
C ILE A 95 5.41 -29.93 -7.52
N THR A 96 6.33 -30.36 -8.40
CA THR A 96 6.07 -30.51 -9.83
C THR A 96 5.84 -31.99 -10.14
N TYR A 97 4.73 -32.31 -10.81
CA TYR A 97 4.32 -33.67 -11.18
C TYR A 97 3.51 -33.58 -12.49
N ASN A 98 3.43 -34.67 -13.27
CA ASN A 98 2.62 -34.78 -14.51
C ASN A 98 2.63 -33.54 -15.44
N ASP A 99 3.39 -33.57 -16.55
CA ASP A 99 3.32 -32.55 -17.62
C ASP A 99 3.32 -31.09 -17.13
N ASN A 100 4.20 -30.79 -16.17
CA ASN A 100 4.39 -29.47 -15.54
C ASN A 100 3.25 -28.97 -14.61
N CYS A 101 2.36 -29.83 -14.11
CA CYS A 101 1.47 -29.43 -13.02
C CYS A 101 2.28 -29.07 -11.75
N LYS A 102 1.92 -27.95 -11.11
CA LYS A 102 2.59 -27.41 -9.92
C LYS A 102 1.59 -27.26 -8.78
N ILE A 103 1.94 -27.76 -7.60
CA ILE A 103 1.17 -27.54 -6.37
C ILE A 103 2.08 -26.94 -5.29
N TYR A 104 1.64 -25.84 -4.68
CA TYR A 104 2.35 -25.17 -3.59
C TYR A 104 1.84 -25.62 -2.23
N PHE A 105 2.75 -25.75 -1.26
CA PHE A 105 2.39 -26.13 0.11
C PHE A 105 3.37 -25.56 1.15
N ARG A 106 2.89 -25.45 2.39
CA ARG A 106 3.70 -25.14 3.57
C ARG A 106 3.76 -26.38 4.45
N ARG A 107 4.96 -26.79 4.84
CA ARG A 107 5.19 -27.83 5.85
C ARG A 107 6.34 -27.39 6.74
N ARG A 108 6.29 -27.75 8.03
CA ARG A 108 7.38 -27.49 8.98
C ARG A 108 8.63 -28.33 8.68
N THR A 109 8.49 -29.39 7.91
CA THR A 109 9.58 -30.28 7.49
C THR A 109 10.38 -29.64 6.35
N GLN A 110 11.70 -29.57 6.49
CA GLN A 110 12.60 -29.16 5.41
C GLN A 110 12.83 -30.33 4.45
N TYR A 111 12.78 -30.06 3.14
CA TYR A 111 13.12 -31.01 2.08
C TYR A 111 14.45 -30.59 1.44
N GLU A 112 15.18 -31.53 0.86
CA GLU A 112 16.26 -31.17 -0.07
C GLU A 112 15.65 -30.84 -1.43
N SER A 113 16.19 -29.83 -2.12
CA SER A 113 15.72 -29.48 -3.45
C SER A 113 15.88 -30.67 -4.39
N GLU A 114 14.87 -30.91 -5.23
CA GLU A 114 14.74 -32.06 -6.13
C GLU A 114 14.52 -33.42 -5.46
N SER A 115 14.10 -33.45 -4.18
CA SER A 115 13.65 -34.69 -3.53
C SER A 115 12.45 -35.30 -4.26
N LEU A 116 12.50 -36.61 -4.48
CA LEU A 116 11.40 -37.38 -5.07
C LEU A 116 10.37 -37.71 -3.98
N VAL A 117 9.10 -37.45 -4.23
CA VAL A 117 8.02 -37.71 -3.26
C VAL A 117 6.85 -38.43 -3.89
N ALA A 118 6.27 -39.35 -3.12
CA ALA A 118 4.95 -39.90 -3.38
C ALA A 118 3.92 -39.08 -2.60
N PHE A 119 2.89 -38.59 -3.29
CA PHE A 119 1.85 -37.78 -2.67
C PHE A 119 0.47 -38.05 -3.29
N SER A 120 -0.57 -37.74 -2.54
CA SER A 120 -1.95 -37.72 -3.01
C SER A 120 -2.54 -36.31 -2.91
N ILE A 121 -3.82 -36.13 -3.25
CA ILE A 121 -4.51 -34.83 -3.16
C ILE A 121 -5.56 -34.91 -2.05
N LYS A 122 -5.71 -33.82 -1.29
CA LYS A 122 -6.66 -33.69 -0.19
C LYS A 122 -7.41 -32.36 -0.25
N GLU A 123 -8.71 -32.40 0.02
CA GLU A 123 -9.57 -31.23 0.21
C GLU A 123 -9.40 -30.66 1.63
N THR A 124 -9.22 -29.34 1.76
CA THR A 124 -9.06 -28.66 3.07
C THR A 124 -9.97 -27.45 3.23
N LYS A 125 -10.38 -27.18 4.48
CA LYS A 125 -11.20 -26.02 4.91
C LYS A 125 -10.41 -24.97 5.70
N ASP A 126 -9.10 -25.16 5.86
CA ASP A 126 -8.26 -24.31 6.71
C ASP A 126 -8.02 -22.92 6.10
N ARG A 127 -8.19 -21.85 6.88
CA ARG A 127 -8.17 -20.45 6.44
C ARG A 127 -6.78 -20.01 5.95
N GLU A 128 -5.71 -20.62 6.47
CA GLU A 128 -4.35 -20.42 5.96
C GLU A 128 -4.07 -21.19 4.66
N ALA A 129 -4.73 -22.33 4.44
CA ALA A 129 -4.71 -23.03 3.16
C ALA A 129 -5.61 -22.33 2.12
N MET A 130 -6.60 -21.56 2.56
CA MET A 130 -7.50 -20.78 1.71
C MET A 130 -6.80 -19.67 0.91
N GLU A 131 -5.57 -19.27 1.25
CA GLU A 131 -4.80 -18.27 0.50
C GLU A 131 -3.93 -18.86 -0.63
N MET A 132 -3.85 -20.18 -0.78
CA MET A 132 -2.67 -20.85 -1.38
C MET A 132 -2.91 -21.71 -2.63
N ALA A 133 -4.13 -21.76 -3.18
CA ALA A 133 -4.43 -22.51 -4.40
C ALA A 133 -4.71 -21.57 -5.58
N GLU A 134 -3.71 -21.36 -6.44
CA GLU A 134 -3.90 -20.91 -7.83
C GLU A 134 -3.76 -22.15 -8.72
N ILE A 135 -4.88 -22.77 -9.05
CA ILE A 135 -4.97 -23.65 -10.21
C ILE A 135 -5.52 -22.74 -11.30
N PHE A 136 -4.67 -22.32 -12.24
CA PHE A 136 -5.10 -21.50 -13.38
C PHE A 136 -6.00 -22.35 -14.28
N GLY A 137 -7.25 -21.91 -14.42
CA GLY A 137 -8.24 -22.44 -15.35
C GLY A 137 -9.54 -21.68 -15.15
N GLU A 138 -9.94 -20.88 -16.14
CA GLU A 138 -11.21 -20.18 -16.18
C GLU A 138 -12.35 -21.21 -16.24
N ASP A 139 -13.05 -21.41 -15.12
CA ASP A 139 -14.48 -21.70 -15.06
C ASP A 139 -14.96 -21.60 -13.60
N GLU A 140 -16.12 -20.96 -13.42
CA GLU A 140 -16.74 -20.67 -12.13
C GLU A 140 -17.26 -21.95 -11.42
N GLU A 141 -17.32 -21.86 -10.09
CA GLU A 141 -17.96 -22.80 -9.13
C GLU A 141 -17.28 -24.15 -8.78
N ILE A 142 -16.23 -24.14 -7.94
CA ILE A 142 -16.11 -25.11 -6.81
C ILE A 142 -15.46 -24.42 -5.59
N LYS A 143 -16.21 -24.29 -4.48
CA LYS A 143 -15.77 -23.67 -3.21
C LYS A 143 -15.02 -24.64 -2.27
N TYR A 144 -14.03 -25.36 -2.79
CA TYR A 144 -13.09 -26.18 -2.01
C TYR A 144 -11.67 -26.10 -2.59
N LYS A 145 -10.65 -25.86 -1.75
CA LYS A 145 -9.25 -25.68 -2.18
C LYS A 145 -8.43 -26.97 -1.91
N LEU A 146 -7.75 -27.46 -2.96
CA LEU A 146 -6.96 -28.71 -2.97
C LEU A 146 -5.54 -28.49 -2.41
N ALA A 147 -5.02 -29.45 -1.65
CA ALA A 147 -3.66 -29.44 -1.10
C ALA A 147 -2.97 -30.81 -1.29
N PRO A 148 -1.62 -30.86 -1.39
CA PRO A 148 -0.90 -32.12 -1.52
C PRO A 148 -0.84 -32.83 -0.16
N PHE A 149 -1.17 -34.11 -0.17
CA PHE A 149 -1.10 -35.01 0.97
C PHE A 149 0.09 -35.96 0.79
N LEU A 150 1.23 -35.57 1.35
CA LEU A 150 2.50 -36.29 1.20
C LEU A 150 2.47 -37.64 1.91
N LEU A 151 2.68 -38.71 1.15
CA LEU A 151 2.70 -40.09 1.64
C LEU A 151 4.10 -40.46 2.14
N ARG A 152 5.12 -40.31 1.30
CA ARG A 152 6.53 -40.60 1.64
C ARG A 152 7.52 -39.90 0.69
N THR A 153 8.77 -39.78 1.14
CA THR A 153 9.92 -39.46 0.27
C THR A 153 10.42 -40.77 -0.34
N ILE A 154 10.89 -40.72 -1.59
CA ILE A 154 11.45 -41.86 -2.32
C ILE A 154 12.95 -41.67 -2.43
N ASN A 155 13.70 -42.62 -1.89
CA ASN A 155 15.16 -42.55 -1.88
C ASN A 155 15.77 -43.36 -3.04
N ASP A 156 15.10 -44.44 -3.44
CA ASP A 156 15.49 -45.30 -4.54
C ASP A 156 14.31 -45.45 -5.51
N VAL A 157 14.56 -45.28 -6.82
CA VAL A 157 13.52 -45.38 -7.85
C VAL A 157 12.88 -46.78 -7.91
N ARG A 158 13.59 -47.80 -7.44
CA ARG A 158 13.08 -49.18 -7.31
C ARG A 158 12.05 -49.34 -6.20
N GLU A 159 11.92 -48.35 -5.31
CA GLU A 159 10.85 -48.32 -4.29
C GLU A 159 9.49 -47.90 -4.89
N VAL A 160 9.47 -47.34 -6.09
CA VAL A 160 8.27 -46.83 -6.78
C VAL A 160 7.53 -47.96 -7.49
N ASP A 161 7.00 -48.91 -6.72
CA ASP A 161 6.14 -50.03 -7.15
C ASP A 161 6.72 -50.90 -8.29
N ASN A 162 6.62 -52.23 -8.21
CA ASN A 162 7.32 -53.14 -9.16
C ASN A 162 6.75 -53.16 -10.60
N ASP A 163 6.00 -52.13 -11.00
CA ASP A 163 5.39 -52.02 -12.32
C ASP A 163 6.38 -51.36 -13.30
N GLU A 164 6.96 -52.13 -14.21
CA GLU A 164 7.88 -51.66 -15.27
C GLU A 164 7.29 -50.48 -16.07
N ARG A 165 5.95 -50.40 -16.17
CA ARG A 165 5.23 -49.30 -16.84
C ARG A 165 5.46 -47.95 -16.16
N ILE A 166 5.84 -47.93 -14.88
CA ILE A 166 6.14 -46.69 -14.14
C ILE A 166 7.55 -46.19 -14.48
N VAL A 167 8.54 -47.08 -14.52
CA VAL A 167 9.92 -46.75 -14.91
C VAL A 167 9.94 -46.25 -16.35
N GLU A 168 9.27 -46.96 -17.26
CA GLU A 168 9.10 -46.54 -18.66
C GLU A 168 8.39 -45.18 -18.75
N LYS A 169 7.27 -44.99 -18.03
CA LYS A 169 6.52 -43.73 -18.02
C LYS A 169 7.39 -42.54 -17.62
N TYR A 170 8.19 -42.67 -16.55
CA TYR A 170 9.02 -41.57 -16.06
C TYR A 170 10.34 -41.41 -16.83
N ALA A 171 10.89 -42.47 -17.41
CA ALA A 171 11.98 -42.39 -18.40
C ALA A 171 11.52 -41.73 -19.72
N ASN A 172 10.22 -41.69 -19.99
CA ASN A 172 9.64 -40.90 -21.09
C ASN A 172 9.20 -39.49 -20.68
N SER A 173 9.32 -39.11 -19.40
CA SER A 173 8.84 -37.81 -18.92
C SER A 173 9.54 -36.62 -19.59
N ASN A 174 8.79 -35.53 -19.77
CA ASN A 174 9.32 -34.22 -20.18
C ASN A 174 9.86 -33.41 -18.98
N ILE A 175 9.62 -33.88 -17.75
CA ILE A 175 10.15 -33.25 -16.53
C ILE A 175 11.55 -33.81 -16.31
N PHE A 176 12.59 -33.03 -16.65
CA PHE A 176 13.98 -33.51 -16.62
C PHE A 176 14.42 -34.13 -15.27
N PRO A 177 14.11 -33.55 -14.09
CA PRO A 177 14.45 -34.19 -12.81
C PRO A 177 13.84 -35.58 -12.61
N LEU A 178 12.65 -35.85 -13.18
CA LEU A 178 12.06 -37.19 -13.17
C LEU A 178 12.81 -38.09 -14.17
N PHE A 179 12.90 -37.68 -15.43
CA PHE A 179 13.63 -38.42 -16.46
C PHE A 179 15.03 -38.87 -16.01
N LYS A 180 15.81 -37.92 -15.48
CA LYS A 180 17.16 -38.10 -14.94
C LYS A 180 17.26 -39.22 -13.91
N LYS A 181 16.22 -39.42 -13.09
CA LYS A 181 16.24 -40.42 -12.01
C LYS A 181 15.93 -41.83 -12.51
N PHE A 182 15.18 -41.97 -13.60
CA PHE A 182 14.66 -43.27 -14.07
C PHE A 182 15.38 -43.80 -15.34
N ILE A 183 16.13 -42.97 -16.06
CA ILE A 183 16.75 -43.32 -17.35
C ILE A 183 17.67 -44.54 -17.29
N LEU A 184 18.57 -44.63 -16.31
CA LEU A 184 19.58 -45.71 -16.29
C LEU A 184 18.96 -47.10 -16.10
N GLU A 185 18.02 -47.21 -15.16
CA GLU A 185 17.31 -48.47 -14.92
C GLU A 185 16.49 -48.90 -16.15
N TYR A 186 15.91 -47.93 -16.86
CA TYR A 186 15.21 -48.21 -18.11
C TYR A 186 16.17 -48.70 -19.21
N LEU A 187 17.32 -48.07 -19.41
CA LEU A 187 18.30 -48.49 -20.41
C LEU A 187 18.86 -49.90 -20.14
N LEU A 188 19.07 -50.24 -18.86
CA LEU A 188 19.53 -51.57 -18.46
C LEU A 188 18.51 -52.67 -18.77
N SER A 189 17.21 -52.35 -18.85
CA SER A 189 16.16 -53.30 -19.24
C SER A 189 16.03 -53.51 -20.75
N LEU A 190 16.74 -52.73 -21.59
CA LEU A 190 16.60 -52.76 -23.04
C LEU A 190 17.79 -53.48 -23.73
N PRO A 191 17.55 -54.15 -24.88
CA PRO A 191 18.62 -54.58 -25.79
C PRO A 191 19.46 -53.38 -26.28
N LEU A 192 20.75 -53.62 -26.55
CA LEU A 192 21.73 -52.57 -26.84
C LEU A 192 21.33 -51.67 -28.02
N GLU A 193 20.75 -52.24 -29.07
CA GLU A 193 20.30 -51.53 -30.28
C GLU A 193 19.05 -50.68 -30.02
N ILE A 194 18.15 -51.17 -29.15
CA ILE A 194 16.95 -50.43 -28.74
C ILE A 194 17.33 -49.31 -27.77
N ALA A 195 18.28 -49.57 -26.86
CA ALA A 195 18.83 -48.59 -25.94
C ALA A 195 19.54 -47.45 -26.71
N GLU A 196 20.36 -47.77 -27.71
CA GLU A 196 20.98 -46.77 -28.58
C GLU A 196 19.92 -45.89 -29.26
N THR A 197 18.93 -46.50 -29.91
CA THR A 197 17.87 -45.78 -30.62
C THR A 197 17.06 -44.89 -29.68
N PHE A 198 16.73 -45.39 -28.49
CA PHE A 198 16.01 -44.65 -27.47
C PHE A 198 16.80 -43.43 -26.99
N VAL A 199 18.08 -43.61 -26.66
CA VAL A 199 18.95 -42.52 -26.21
C VAL A 199 19.10 -41.47 -27.30
N ILE A 200 19.40 -41.85 -28.55
CA ILE A 200 19.56 -40.91 -29.66
C ILE A 200 18.29 -40.08 -29.86
N ASN A 201 17.12 -40.71 -29.82
CA ASN A 201 15.86 -39.97 -29.98
C ASN A 201 15.60 -39.03 -28.80
N LYS A 202 15.83 -39.49 -27.57
CA LYS A 202 15.60 -38.66 -26.39
C LYS A 202 16.57 -37.48 -26.32
N LEU A 203 17.84 -37.67 -26.69
CA LEU A 203 18.84 -36.60 -26.71
C LEU A 203 18.41 -35.43 -27.61
N LYS A 204 17.71 -35.67 -28.72
CA LYS A 204 17.19 -34.62 -29.61
C LYS A 204 16.22 -33.66 -28.92
N ASP A 205 15.49 -34.14 -27.90
CA ASP A 205 14.50 -33.36 -27.15
C ASP A 205 15.08 -32.68 -25.90
N LEU A 206 16.36 -32.91 -25.60
CA LEU A 206 17.05 -32.39 -24.41
C LEU A 206 17.94 -31.21 -24.77
N ASP A 207 18.11 -30.28 -23.82
CA ASP A 207 19.09 -29.21 -23.95
C ASP A 207 20.53 -29.72 -23.77
N GLU A 208 21.52 -28.91 -24.14
CA GLU A 208 22.94 -29.29 -24.13
C GLU A 208 23.44 -29.77 -22.75
N ASN A 209 22.98 -29.16 -21.65
CA ASN A 209 23.37 -29.56 -20.29
C ASN A 209 22.72 -30.88 -19.88
N GLN A 210 21.49 -31.09 -20.31
CA GLN A 210 20.76 -32.33 -20.10
C GLN A 210 21.36 -33.47 -20.91
N GLN A 211 21.70 -33.23 -22.18
CA GLN A 211 22.41 -34.18 -23.03
C GLN A 211 23.76 -34.58 -22.42
N ASP A 212 24.53 -33.59 -21.97
CA ASP A 212 25.83 -33.78 -21.33
C ASP A 212 25.75 -34.70 -20.11
N PHE A 213 24.77 -34.44 -19.23
CA PHE A 213 24.55 -35.28 -18.05
C PHE A 213 24.29 -36.74 -18.44
N ILE A 214 23.45 -36.99 -19.46
CA ILE A 214 23.10 -38.34 -19.89
C ILE A 214 24.29 -39.04 -20.54
N ILE A 215 25.03 -38.37 -21.42
CA ILE A 215 26.22 -38.94 -22.07
C ILE A 215 27.30 -39.27 -21.03
N LYS A 216 27.46 -38.45 -20.00
CA LYS A 216 28.34 -38.75 -18.86
C LYS A 216 27.95 -40.01 -18.12
N GLU A 217 26.68 -40.15 -17.75
CA GLU A 217 26.21 -41.36 -17.07
C GLU A 217 26.38 -42.60 -17.95
N ILE A 218 26.18 -42.49 -19.27
CA ILE A 218 26.44 -43.57 -20.23
C ILE A 218 27.93 -43.89 -20.33
N ALA A 219 28.80 -42.89 -20.44
CA ALA A 219 30.25 -43.10 -20.54
C ALA A 219 30.82 -43.78 -19.28
N GLU A 220 30.29 -43.45 -18.10
CA GLU A 220 30.71 -44.04 -16.84
C GLU A 220 30.15 -45.45 -16.62
N LYS A 221 28.86 -45.67 -16.90
CA LYS A 221 28.14 -46.89 -16.48
C LYS A 221 27.83 -47.86 -17.60
N LEU A 222 27.81 -47.41 -18.85
CA LEU A 222 27.44 -48.19 -20.05
C LEU A 222 28.37 -47.88 -21.26
N PRO A 223 29.71 -47.91 -21.12
CA PRO A 223 30.65 -47.46 -22.18
C PRO A 223 30.56 -48.28 -23.48
N ASN A 224 30.05 -49.51 -23.40
CA ASN A 224 29.86 -50.37 -24.58
C ASN A 224 28.94 -49.73 -25.61
N LEU A 225 27.94 -48.92 -25.20
CA LEU A 225 27.09 -48.17 -26.11
C LEU A 225 27.91 -47.16 -26.96
N LEU A 226 28.96 -46.55 -26.39
CA LEU A 226 29.84 -45.61 -27.09
C LEU A 226 30.87 -46.32 -27.97
N ILE A 227 31.37 -47.48 -27.55
CA ILE A 227 32.35 -48.25 -28.34
C ILE A 227 31.77 -48.67 -29.69
N ILE A 228 30.50 -49.09 -29.71
CA ILE A 228 29.87 -49.60 -30.95
C ILE A 228 29.22 -48.51 -31.81
N SER A 229 28.98 -47.31 -31.27
CA SER A 229 28.23 -46.25 -31.96
C SER A 229 29.06 -44.99 -32.17
N ALA A 230 29.51 -44.76 -33.40
CA ALA A 230 30.13 -43.50 -33.80
C ALA A 230 29.16 -42.31 -33.62
N THR A 231 27.85 -42.55 -33.77
CA THR A 231 26.81 -41.54 -33.54
C THR A 231 26.79 -41.10 -32.08
N LEU A 232 26.80 -42.02 -31.12
CA LEU A 232 26.86 -41.64 -29.70
C LEU A 232 28.21 -41.01 -29.34
N ARG A 233 29.33 -41.45 -29.94
CA ARG A 233 30.64 -40.78 -29.74
C ARG A 233 30.68 -39.36 -30.26
N SER A 234 29.85 -39.00 -31.24
CA SER A 234 29.74 -37.60 -31.70
C SER A 234 29.16 -36.65 -30.64
N TYR A 235 28.46 -37.18 -29.63
CA TYR A 235 27.99 -36.42 -28.47
C TYR A 235 29.04 -36.34 -27.34
N LEU A 236 30.18 -37.03 -27.45
CA LEU A 236 31.27 -36.88 -26.48
C LEU A 236 31.89 -35.50 -26.63
N LYS A 237 32.16 -34.88 -25.48
CA LYS A 237 32.71 -33.55 -25.44
C LYS A 237 34.19 -33.57 -25.80
N PHE A 238 34.62 -32.47 -26.40
CA PHE A 238 36.03 -32.19 -26.60
C PHE A 238 36.59 -31.52 -25.34
N ASP A 239 36.95 -32.34 -24.34
CA ASP A 239 37.66 -31.92 -23.12
C ASP A 239 38.67 -33.01 -22.73
N SER A 240 39.58 -32.82 -21.75
CA SER A 240 40.58 -33.83 -21.36
C SER A 240 40.37 -34.45 -19.98
N SER A 241 39.29 -34.09 -19.28
CA SER A 241 39.16 -34.37 -17.84
C SER A 241 37.82 -34.95 -17.43
N SER A 242 36.84 -34.99 -18.33
CA SER A 242 35.53 -35.55 -18.05
C SER A 242 35.43 -37.00 -18.51
N PRO A 243 34.66 -37.84 -17.79
CA PRO A 243 34.36 -39.19 -18.25
C PRO A 243 33.62 -39.26 -19.59
N ASN A 244 32.94 -38.18 -20.02
CA ASN A 244 32.32 -38.06 -21.35
C ASN A 244 33.17 -37.32 -22.39
N SER A 245 34.47 -37.28 -22.16
CA SER A 245 35.43 -36.76 -23.11
C SER A 245 35.74 -37.73 -24.24
N TYR A 246 35.83 -37.20 -25.46
CA TYR A 246 36.39 -37.93 -26.60
C TYR A 246 37.88 -38.24 -26.39
N ILE A 247 38.67 -37.31 -25.86
CA ILE A 247 40.11 -37.49 -25.61
C ILE A 247 40.36 -38.57 -24.57
N GLU A 248 39.64 -38.53 -23.45
CA GLU A 248 39.77 -39.53 -22.39
C GLU A 248 39.29 -40.90 -22.88
N PHE A 249 38.21 -40.94 -23.66
CA PHE A 249 37.77 -42.15 -24.33
C PHE A 249 38.86 -42.73 -25.24
N ILE A 250 39.48 -41.89 -26.08
CA ILE A 250 40.59 -42.31 -26.96
C ILE A 250 41.78 -42.81 -26.14
N ASN A 251 42.26 -42.05 -25.16
CA ASN A 251 43.39 -42.42 -24.33
C ASN A 251 43.15 -43.75 -23.58
N ARG A 252 41.93 -43.98 -23.08
CA ARG A 252 41.56 -45.22 -22.38
C ARG A 252 41.42 -46.41 -23.30
N HIS A 253 40.84 -46.24 -24.49
CA HIS A 253 40.33 -47.37 -25.27
C HIS A 253 41.07 -47.64 -26.58
N ILE A 254 41.79 -46.68 -27.17
CA ILE A 254 42.44 -46.85 -28.50
C ILE A 254 43.41 -48.04 -28.52
N ASN A 255 44.09 -48.29 -27.40
CA ASN A 255 45.02 -49.41 -27.26
C ASN A 255 44.37 -50.71 -26.72
N LEU A 256 43.10 -50.68 -26.30
CA LEU A 256 42.39 -51.80 -25.66
C LEU A 256 41.37 -52.51 -26.56
N VAL A 257 40.95 -51.87 -27.65
CA VAL A 257 39.98 -52.45 -28.61
C VAL A 257 40.65 -53.36 -29.64
N GLU A 258 39.83 -54.19 -30.29
CA GLU A 258 40.24 -55.05 -31.41
C GLU A 258 40.79 -54.24 -32.60
N GLU A 259 41.64 -54.86 -33.41
CA GLU A 259 42.42 -54.17 -34.46
C GLU A 259 41.56 -53.38 -35.46
N HIS A 260 40.41 -53.93 -35.85
CA HIS A 260 39.50 -53.25 -36.77
C HIS A 260 38.90 -51.97 -36.16
N LEU A 261 38.55 -51.99 -34.86
CA LEU A 261 38.08 -50.81 -34.13
C LEU A 261 39.22 -49.83 -33.84
N ARG A 262 40.45 -50.30 -33.55
CA ARG A 262 41.62 -49.43 -33.30
C ARG A 262 41.95 -48.58 -34.52
N LYS A 263 41.92 -49.19 -35.70
CA LYS A 263 42.17 -48.48 -36.95
C LYS A 263 41.10 -47.43 -37.20
N GLU A 264 39.83 -47.76 -36.97
CA GLU A 264 38.73 -46.80 -37.03
C GLU A 264 38.99 -45.59 -36.11
N LEU A 265 39.41 -45.83 -34.86
CA LEU A 265 39.71 -44.77 -33.89
C LEU A 265 40.94 -43.90 -34.26
N ILE A 266 42.00 -44.46 -34.85
CA ILE A 266 43.19 -43.70 -35.29
C ILE A 266 42.86 -42.84 -36.51
N ASP A 267 42.17 -43.40 -37.51
CA ASP A 267 41.76 -42.67 -38.69
C ASP A 267 40.75 -41.56 -38.29
N GLU A 268 39.85 -41.85 -37.34
CA GLU A 268 38.95 -40.87 -36.73
C GLU A 268 39.74 -39.76 -36.01
N LEU A 269 40.79 -40.10 -35.24
CA LEU A 269 41.65 -39.13 -34.54
C LEU A 269 42.43 -38.24 -35.51
N ILE A 270 43.13 -38.80 -36.50
CA ILE A 270 43.93 -38.02 -37.45
C ILE A 270 43.02 -37.07 -38.24
N LYS A 271 41.89 -37.58 -38.73
CA LYS A 271 40.91 -36.77 -39.44
C LYS A 271 40.38 -35.65 -38.54
N LYS A 272 40.09 -35.94 -37.27
CA LYS A 272 39.66 -34.92 -36.29
C LYS A 272 40.77 -33.90 -36.01
N VAL A 273 42.04 -34.27 -36.02
CA VAL A 273 43.20 -33.36 -35.82
C VAL A 273 43.44 -32.48 -37.04
N GLU A 274 43.36 -33.03 -38.26
CA GLU A 274 43.49 -32.25 -39.50
C GLU A 274 42.31 -31.29 -39.71
N GLN A 275 41.12 -31.70 -39.27
CA GLN A 275 39.91 -30.89 -39.29
C GLN A 275 39.77 -30.01 -38.04
N ALA A 276 40.69 -30.11 -37.08
CA ALA A 276 40.61 -29.37 -35.83
C ALA A 276 40.95 -27.90 -36.08
N GLU A 277 40.10 -27.03 -35.55
CA GLU A 277 40.43 -25.61 -35.41
C GLU A 277 41.58 -25.45 -34.41
N GLU A 278 42.28 -24.32 -34.48
CA GLU A 278 43.56 -24.04 -33.80
C GLU A 278 43.57 -24.39 -32.30
N ASN A 279 42.48 -24.10 -31.57
CA ASN A 279 42.35 -24.43 -30.15
C ASN A 279 42.24 -25.93 -29.89
N ALA A 280 41.45 -26.63 -30.70
CA ALA A 280 41.29 -28.07 -30.58
C ALA A 280 42.55 -28.81 -31.02
N LEU A 281 43.22 -28.31 -32.06
CA LEU A 281 44.51 -28.79 -32.51
C LEU A 281 45.53 -28.74 -31.36
N ASN A 282 45.63 -27.61 -30.67
CA ASN A 282 46.53 -27.46 -29.53
C ASN A 282 46.23 -28.45 -28.38
N ILE A 283 44.95 -28.66 -28.05
CA ILE A 283 44.54 -29.60 -27.01
C ILE A 283 44.85 -31.04 -27.41
N TYR A 284 44.61 -31.44 -28.65
CA TYR A 284 45.03 -32.75 -29.16
C TYR A 284 46.54 -32.95 -28.96
N TRP A 285 47.35 -31.97 -29.35
CA TRP A 285 48.80 -32.01 -29.16
C TRP A 285 49.26 -31.89 -27.69
N GLN A 286 48.38 -31.53 -26.75
CA GLN A 286 48.68 -31.44 -25.32
C GLN A 286 48.25 -32.67 -24.53
N GLU A 287 47.17 -33.33 -24.92
CA GLU A 287 46.47 -34.31 -24.07
C GLU A 287 46.39 -35.69 -24.71
N VAL A 288 46.59 -35.78 -26.04
CA VAL A 288 46.71 -37.08 -26.72
C VAL A 288 48.16 -37.50 -26.74
N GLN A 289 48.49 -38.43 -25.84
CA GLN A 289 49.84 -38.94 -25.65
C GLN A 289 50.48 -39.42 -26.96
N TYR A 290 49.69 -40.07 -27.82
CA TYR A 290 50.14 -40.58 -29.11
C TYR A 290 50.76 -39.51 -30.02
N LEU A 291 50.25 -38.27 -29.99
CA LEU A 291 50.77 -37.18 -30.82
C LEU A 291 52.11 -36.64 -30.28
N GLN A 292 52.22 -36.46 -28.96
CA GLN A 292 53.38 -35.83 -28.32
C GLN A 292 54.69 -36.57 -28.54
N ASP A 293 54.65 -37.89 -28.47
CA ASP A 293 55.85 -38.73 -28.48
C ASP A 293 56.58 -38.74 -29.84
N ASN A 294 56.12 -37.96 -30.83
CA ASN A 294 56.53 -38.09 -32.24
C ASN A 294 56.92 -36.77 -32.99
N LEU A 295 57.14 -35.60 -32.35
CA LEU A 295 57.42 -34.27 -33.00
C LEU A 295 58.91 -33.79 -33.01
N ALA A 296 59.46 -33.31 -34.16
CA ALA A 296 60.82 -32.72 -34.31
C ALA A 296 60.98 -31.75 -35.53
N TYR A 297 61.99 -30.84 -35.55
CA TYR A 297 62.22 -29.85 -36.66
C TYR A 297 62.32 -30.54 -38.02
N LYS A 298 61.25 -30.40 -38.83
CA LYS A 298 61.03 -30.97 -40.18
C LYS A 298 60.75 -32.51 -40.28
N ASN A 299 60.13 -33.18 -39.29
CA ASN A 299 59.69 -34.61 -39.34
C ASN A 299 58.24 -34.84 -39.91
N PHE A 300 57.71 -36.08 -40.00
CA PHE A 300 56.41 -36.43 -40.62
C PHE A 300 55.19 -35.77 -39.98
N LEU A 301 55.25 -35.43 -38.69
CA LEU A 301 54.19 -34.66 -38.03
C LEU A 301 54.40 -33.13 -38.10
N TRP A 302 55.53 -32.63 -38.64
CA TRP A 302 55.89 -31.21 -38.67
C TRP A 302 54.90 -30.33 -39.44
N HIS A 303 54.29 -30.91 -40.48
CA HIS A 303 53.34 -30.21 -41.34
C HIS A 303 51.97 -30.03 -40.68
N ILE A 304 51.58 -30.92 -39.76
CA ILE A 304 50.35 -30.81 -38.95
C ILE A 304 50.60 -30.24 -37.55
N ALA A 305 51.85 -29.90 -37.22
CA ALA A 305 52.21 -29.31 -35.94
C ALA A 305 51.98 -27.78 -35.92
N PRO A 306 51.32 -27.24 -34.88
CA PRO A 306 51.04 -25.82 -34.76
C PRO A 306 52.32 -25.01 -34.47
N ALA A 307 52.31 -23.72 -34.82
CA ALA A 307 53.46 -22.83 -34.65
C ALA A 307 53.93 -22.70 -33.20
N GLU A 308 53.03 -22.84 -32.22
CA GLU A 308 53.38 -22.82 -30.79
C GLU A 308 54.46 -23.85 -30.41
N ARG A 309 54.48 -24.99 -31.10
CA ARG A 309 55.50 -26.02 -30.88
C ARG A 309 56.78 -25.75 -31.66
N LYS A 310 56.70 -24.90 -32.70
CA LYS A 310 57.82 -24.49 -33.56
C LYS A 310 58.60 -23.32 -32.94
N ILE A 311 57.92 -22.36 -32.31
CA ILE A 311 58.48 -21.08 -31.82
C ILE A 311 59.63 -21.24 -30.82
N PRO A 312 59.55 -22.06 -29.76
CA PRO A 312 60.66 -22.23 -28.81
C PRO A 312 61.93 -22.76 -29.48
N ILE A 313 61.75 -23.69 -30.43
CA ILE A 313 62.84 -24.29 -31.23
C ILE A 313 63.50 -23.23 -32.13
N ILE A 314 62.74 -22.24 -32.62
CA ILE A 314 63.23 -21.12 -33.44
C ILE A 314 64.00 -20.08 -32.59
N ALA A 315 63.49 -19.72 -31.42
CA ALA A 315 64.11 -18.72 -30.56
C ALA A 315 65.45 -19.20 -29.98
N GLU A 316 65.51 -20.46 -29.53
CA GLU A 316 66.74 -21.11 -29.06
C GLU A 316 67.82 -21.08 -30.14
N TYR A 317 67.46 -21.45 -31.37
CA TYR A 317 68.35 -21.40 -32.53
C TYR A 317 68.88 -19.98 -32.81
N THR A 318 68.03 -18.95 -32.71
CA THR A 318 68.37 -17.55 -33.02
C THR A 318 69.36 -16.93 -32.01
N SER A 319 69.30 -17.34 -30.75
CA SER A 319 70.22 -16.86 -29.70
C SER A 319 71.68 -17.31 -29.92
N SER A 320 71.91 -18.32 -30.76
CA SER A 320 73.20 -18.96 -31.00
C SER A 320 73.97 -18.42 -32.22
N ILE A 321 73.44 -17.38 -32.90
CA ILE A 321 73.97 -16.84 -34.17
C ILE A 321 74.25 -15.32 -34.13
N ALA A 322 74.99 -14.78 -35.11
CA ALA A 322 75.39 -13.36 -35.18
C ALA A 322 74.20 -12.40 -35.38
N LYS A 323 74.30 -11.15 -34.86
CA LYS A 323 73.19 -10.17 -34.76
C LYS A 323 72.54 -9.80 -36.10
N ASP A 324 73.35 -9.63 -37.14
CA ASP A 324 72.94 -9.33 -38.51
C ASP A 324 72.28 -10.52 -39.21
N VAL A 325 72.66 -11.75 -38.85
CA VAL A 325 72.05 -13.00 -39.33
C VAL A 325 70.75 -13.30 -38.58
N ALA A 326 70.71 -13.00 -37.27
CA ALA A 326 69.56 -13.19 -36.40
C ALA A 326 68.35 -12.36 -36.86
N GLU A 327 68.55 -11.09 -37.23
CA GLU A 327 67.47 -10.25 -37.77
C GLU A 327 66.81 -10.89 -39.01
N LYS A 328 67.62 -11.46 -39.91
CA LYS A 328 67.11 -12.09 -41.15
C LYS A 328 66.32 -13.38 -40.88
N VAL A 329 66.80 -14.25 -39.99
CA VAL A 329 66.13 -15.51 -39.62
C VAL A 329 64.79 -15.23 -38.93
N VAL A 330 64.77 -14.23 -38.04
CA VAL A 330 63.56 -13.81 -37.34
C VAL A 330 62.55 -13.22 -38.32
N LEU A 331 62.96 -12.32 -39.20
CA LEU A 331 62.06 -11.73 -40.21
C LEU A 331 61.49 -12.79 -41.17
N GLU A 332 62.26 -13.80 -41.55
CA GLU A 332 61.76 -14.92 -42.38
C GLU A 332 60.60 -15.66 -41.72
N HIS A 333 60.71 -15.98 -40.43
CA HIS A 333 59.65 -16.68 -39.70
C HIS A 333 58.50 -15.75 -39.31
N LEU A 334 58.78 -14.49 -38.95
CA LEU A 334 57.75 -13.49 -38.70
C LEU A 334 56.84 -13.30 -39.93
N ASN A 335 57.41 -13.35 -41.15
CA ASN A 335 56.63 -13.25 -42.39
C ASN A 335 55.76 -14.49 -42.68
N GLN A 336 56.08 -15.64 -42.09
CA GLN A 336 55.31 -16.89 -42.23
C GLN A 336 54.28 -17.05 -41.10
N PHE A 337 54.46 -16.33 -40.00
CA PHE A 337 53.63 -16.39 -38.81
C PHE A 337 52.49 -15.39 -38.84
N ASN A 338 51.35 -15.81 -38.31
CA ASN A 338 50.24 -14.90 -38.04
C ASN A 338 50.60 -13.94 -36.89
N GLN A 339 49.78 -12.92 -36.67
CA GLN A 339 50.08 -11.87 -35.70
C GLN A 339 50.31 -12.37 -34.27
N GLN A 340 49.59 -13.41 -33.83
CA GLN A 340 49.73 -13.98 -32.48
C GLN A 340 51.01 -14.81 -32.33
N GLU A 341 51.38 -15.52 -33.39
CA GLU A 341 52.63 -16.28 -33.48
C GLU A 341 53.84 -15.35 -33.54
N GLN A 342 53.72 -14.24 -34.27
CA GLN A 342 54.70 -13.16 -34.29
C GLN A 342 54.94 -12.61 -32.88
N ASP A 343 53.88 -12.31 -32.13
CA ASP A 343 54.00 -11.82 -30.75
C ASP A 343 54.71 -12.80 -29.81
N LYS A 344 54.40 -14.09 -29.94
CA LYS A 344 55.03 -15.14 -29.13
C LYS A 344 56.52 -15.25 -29.44
N LEU A 345 56.88 -15.16 -30.72
CA LEU A 345 58.29 -15.12 -31.13
C LEU A 345 58.99 -13.85 -30.62
N ILE A 346 58.36 -12.68 -30.72
CA ILE A 346 58.90 -11.42 -30.18
C ILE A 346 59.09 -11.52 -28.66
N ASN A 347 58.12 -12.05 -27.92
CA ASN A 347 58.24 -12.26 -26.47
C ASN A 347 59.41 -13.19 -26.11
N GLU A 348 59.59 -14.29 -26.83
CA GLU A 348 60.74 -15.17 -26.61
C GLU A 348 62.07 -14.50 -26.97
N LEU A 349 62.09 -13.64 -27.99
CA LEU A 349 63.27 -12.84 -28.33
C LEU A 349 63.57 -11.76 -27.27
N ILE A 350 62.57 -11.17 -26.62
CA ILE A 350 62.79 -10.23 -25.52
C ILE A 350 63.39 -10.94 -24.31
N ARG A 351 62.97 -12.18 -24.04
CA ARG A 351 63.54 -13.01 -22.96
C ARG A 351 64.98 -13.43 -23.24
N ASN A 352 65.24 -13.92 -24.45
CA ASN A 352 66.51 -14.61 -24.76
C ASN A 352 67.53 -13.73 -25.51
N ALA A 353 67.10 -12.65 -26.18
CA ALA A 353 67.94 -11.79 -27.04
C ALA A 353 67.46 -10.31 -27.16
N PRO A 354 67.20 -9.57 -26.06
CA PRO A 354 66.57 -8.24 -26.10
C PRO A 354 67.38 -7.17 -26.86
N LYS A 355 68.70 -7.32 -26.93
CA LYS A 355 69.61 -6.42 -27.67
C LYS A 355 69.39 -6.45 -29.18
N VAL A 356 68.73 -7.48 -29.71
CA VAL A 356 68.36 -7.59 -31.13
C VAL A 356 67.19 -6.66 -31.43
N ILE A 357 66.21 -6.56 -30.52
CA ILE A 357 65.03 -5.70 -30.66
C ILE A 357 65.38 -4.22 -30.41
N LEU A 358 66.20 -3.92 -29.40
CA LEU A 358 66.62 -2.53 -29.09
C LEU A 358 67.35 -1.84 -30.25
N ALA A 359 68.01 -2.59 -31.13
CA ALA A 359 68.84 -2.03 -32.19
C ALA A 359 68.18 -1.96 -33.57
N SER A 360 66.93 -2.44 -33.72
CA SER A 360 66.22 -2.44 -34.99
C SER A 360 64.86 -1.76 -34.85
N SER A 361 64.70 -0.60 -35.49
CA SER A 361 63.41 0.09 -35.60
C SER A 361 62.35 -0.78 -36.26
N LYS A 362 62.76 -1.65 -37.21
CA LYS A 362 61.89 -2.64 -37.85
C LYS A 362 61.40 -3.74 -36.92
N LEU A 363 62.17 -4.12 -35.90
CA LEU A 363 61.71 -5.09 -34.90
C LEU A 363 60.89 -4.38 -33.80
N ARG A 364 61.21 -3.12 -33.45
CA ARG A 364 60.40 -2.29 -32.55
C ARG A 364 58.99 -2.03 -33.07
N SER A 365 58.80 -1.95 -34.40
CA SER A 365 57.45 -1.81 -34.97
C SER A 365 56.55 -3.03 -34.74
N TYR A 366 57.09 -4.19 -34.34
CA TYR A 366 56.30 -5.36 -33.92
C TYR A 366 55.94 -5.33 -32.43
N LEU A 367 56.43 -4.35 -31.64
CA LEU A 367 55.99 -4.15 -30.25
C LEU A 367 54.58 -3.54 -30.23
N LYS A 368 53.71 -4.15 -29.44
CA LYS A 368 52.28 -3.82 -29.40
C LYS A 368 51.98 -2.75 -28.37
N PHE A 369 50.94 -1.96 -28.60
CA PHE A 369 50.39 -1.09 -27.56
C PHE A 369 49.29 -1.81 -26.77
N THR A 370 49.31 -1.70 -25.44
CA THR A 370 48.32 -2.34 -24.58
C THR A 370 47.04 -1.51 -24.55
N VAL A 371 46.03 -1.85 -25.38
CA VAL A 371 44.69 -1.30 -25.17
C VAL A 371 43.98 -2.14 -24.11
N GLN A 372 43.97 -1.69 -22.85
CA GLN A 372 43.03 -2.21 -21.85
C GLN A 372 41.60 -1.78 -22.21
N LEU A 373 40.88 -2.60 -22.97
CA LEU A 373 39.43 -2.47 -23.08
C LEU A 373 38.75 -3.13 -21.86
N THR A 374 38.35 -2.29 -20.91
CA THR A 374 37.13 -2.36 -20.05
C THR A 374 36.76 -3.66 -19.30
N GLU A 375 36.88 -3.58 -17.98
CA GLU A 375 36.02 -4.05 -16.87
C GLU A 375 35.28 -5.40 -16.82
N TYR A 376 35.26 -6.28 -17.81
CA TYR A 376 34.78 -7.65 -17.59
C TYR A 376 35.49 -8.59 -18.56
N TYR A 377 36.12 -9.64 -18.01
CA TYR A 377 36.94 -10.68 -18.64
C TYR A 377 38.48 -10.53 -18.57
N PHE A 378 39.02 -11.19 -17.54
CA PHE A 378 40.17 -12.10 -17.52
C PHE A 378 41.32 -11.97 -18.56
N LYS A 379 42.54 -11.85 -18.00
CA LYS A 379 43.84 -12.39 -18.48
C LYS A 379 44.33 -11.94 -19.86
N PHE A 380 44.63 -10.64 -20.02
CA PHE A 380 45.81 -10.28 -20.82
C PHE A 380 47.02 -10.20 -19.88
N GLN A 381 47.92 -11.19 -20.01
CA GLN A 381 49.23 -11.14 -19.34
C GLN A 381 49.93 -9.87 -19.83
N ARG A 382 50.41 -9.02 -18.90
CA ARG A 382 51.40 -8.00 -19.22
C ARG A 382 52.63 -8.71 -19.78
N THR A 383 52.75 -8.74 -21.09
CA THR A 383 53.85 -9.41 -21.80
C THR A 383 54.94 -8.39 -22.11
N ASP A 384 56.20 -8.81 -22.06
CA ASP A 384 57.35 -7.91 -22.27
C ASP A 384 57.35 -7.27 -23.68
N ASN A 385 56.58 -7.78 -24.65
CA ASN A 385 56.41 -7.22 -26.00
C ASN A 385 55.47 -6.01 -26.09
N ASN A 386 54.92 -5.54 -24.97
CA ASN A 386 54.16 -4.30 -24.94
C ASN A 386 55.12 -3.11 -24.95
N TYR A 387 54.87 -2.14 -25.82
CA TYR A 387 55.72 -0.98 -26.03
C TYR A 387 55.90 -0.19 -24.73
N ASP A 388 54.84 0.06 -23.96
CA ASP A 388 54.91 0.77 -22.68
C ASP A 388 55.80 0.05 -21.65
N ILE A 389 55.67 -1.27 -21.53
CA ILE A 389 56.46 -2.10 -20.61
C ILE A 389 57.92 -2.16 -21.06
N PHE A 390 58.14 -2.38 -22.35
CA PHE A 390 59.46 -2.46 -22.96
C PHE A 390 60.23 -1.15 -22.79
N ILE A 391 59.58 0.00 -23.08
CA ILE A 391 60.17 1.32 -22.90
C ILE A 391 60.47 1.60 -21.42
N ASN A 392 59.51 1.42 -20.50
CA ASN A 392 59.78 1.63 -19.07
C ASN A 392 60.96 0.78 -18.55
N LYS A 393 61.13 -0.44 -19.07
CA LYS A 393 62.16 -1.40 -18.63
C LYS A 393 63.53 -1.15 -19.23
N TYR A 394 63.63 -0.64 -20.47
CA TYR A 394 64.91 -0.58 -21.18
C TYR A 394 65.32 0.84 -21.64
N LEU A 395 64.47 1.86 -21.50
CA LEU A 395 64.81 3.24 -21.87
C LEU A 395 65.97 3.83 -21.05
N HIS A 396 66.22 3.33 -19.84
CA HIS A 396 67.29 3.84 -18.97
C HIS A 396 68.67 3.23 -19.27
N ILE A 397 68.77 2.26 -20.19
CA ILE A 397 70.04 1.57 -20.54
C ILE A 397 70.51 1.85 -21.98
N VAL A 398 69.87 2.78 -22.68
CA VAL A 398 70.25 3.22 -24.03
C VAL A 398 71.08 4.51 -23.97
N ASP A 399 71.84 4.80 -25.04
CA ASP A 399 72.57 6.06 -25.18
C ASP A 399 71.64 7.23 -25.57
N ASP A 400 72.17 8.46 -25.49
CA ASP A 400 71.39 9.70 -25.70
C ASP A 400 70.80 9.82 -27.12
N GLU A 401 71.48 9.25 -28.12
CA GLU A 401 71.01 9.28 -29.52
C GLU A 401 69.77 8.38 -29.67
N LEU A 402 69.85 7.14 -29.16
CA LEU A 402 68.75 6.19 -29.18
C LEU A 402 67.60 6.59 -28.23
N PHE A 403 67.90 7.27 -27.11
CA PHE A 403 66.89 7.81 -26.19
C PHE A 403 65.96 8.80 -26.91
N ASN A 404 66.53 9.77 -27.63
CA ASN A 404 65.74 10.79 -28.34
C ASN A 404 64.91 10.20 -29.49
N GLU A 405 65.44 9.20 -30.19
CA GLU A 405 64.70 8.46 -31.22
C GLU A 405 63.43 7.83 -30.64
N ILE A 406 63.57 7.13 -29.51
CA ILE A 406 62.49 6.41 -28.84
C ILE A 406 61.43 7.36 -28.25
N ILE A 407 61.83 8.54 -27.73
CA ILE A 407 60.90 9.54 -27.20
C ILE A 407 60.04 10.15 -28.30
N ASN A 408 60.64 10.49 -29.45
CA ASN A 408 59.89 11.01 -30.59
C ASN A 408 58.88 9.96 -31.12
N GLU A 409 59.30 8.69 -31.17
CA GLU A 409 58.42 7.57 -31.53
C GLU A 409 57.24 7.44 -30.55
N LEU A 410 57.47 7.60 -29.24
CA LEU A 410 56.42 7.58 -28.22
C LEU A 410 55.40 8.71 -28.42
N ILE A 411 55.85 9.94 -28.69
CA ILE A 411 54.96 11.09 -28.88
C ILE A 411 54.06 10.89 -30.10
N GLU A 412 54.65 10.49 -31.23
CA GLU A 412 53.89 10.24 -32.47
C GLU A 412 52.81 9.16 -32.28
N ARG A 413 53.12 8.10 -31.52
CA ARG A 413 52.15 7.04 -31.19
C ARG A 413 50.99 7.54 -30.32
N VAL A 414 51.24 8.43 -29.36
CA VAL A 414 50.17 9.00 -28.50
C VAL A 414 49.31 10.00 -29.28
N GLU A 415 49.89 10.76 -30.20
CA GLU A 415 49.17 11.71 -31.07
C GLU A 415 48.15 11.01 -31.97
N GLN A 416 48.50 9.83 -32.48
CA GLN A 416 47.66 9.04 -33.38
C GLN A 416 46.58 8.20 -32.66
N ALA A 417 46.60 8.15 -31.32
CA ALA A 417 45.72 7.30 -30.52
C ALA A 417 44.36 7.95 -30.18
N GLU A 418 43.30 7.13 -30.04
CA GLU A 418 41.98 7.59 -29.61
C GLU A 418 41.94 7.99 -28.12
N GLU A 419 40.94 8.76 -27.68
CA GLU A 419 40.86 9.32 -26.30
C GLU A 419 41.02 8.25 -25.19
N LYS A 420 40.39 7.08 -25.38
CA LYS A 420 40.48 5.96 -24.44
C LYS A 420 41.89 5.35 -24.40
N GLU A 421 42.57 5.30 -25.54
CA GLU A 421 43.94 4.78 -25.66
C GLU A 421 44.96 5.76 -25.11
N ARG A 422 44.78 7.06 -25.35
CA ARG A 422 45.59 8.12 -24.72
C ARG A 422 45.53 8.00 -23.20
N ASN A 423 44.35 7.85 -22.62
CA ASN A 423 44.18 7.58 -21.18
C ASN A 423 45.04 6.41 -20.67
N ILE A 424 45.20 5.36 -21.46
CA ILE A 424 45.99 4.19 -21.09
C ILE A 424 47.50 4.49 -21.19
N TYR A 425 47.97 5.15 -22.25
CA TYR A 425 49.38 5.61 -22.35
C TYR A 425 49.77 6.42 -21.12
N TRP A 426 48.90 7.33 -20.70
CA TRP A 426 49.07 8.18 -19.53
C TRP A 426 49.03 7.43 -18.19
N GLN A 427 48.40 6.26 -18.12
CA GLN A 427 48.42 5.40 -16.93
C GLN A 427 49.66 4.51 -16.84
N GLN A 428 50.28 4.19 -17.98
CA GLN A 428 51.25 3.10 -18.06
C GLN A 428 52.68 3.55 -18.35
N VAL A 429 52.90 4.70 -18.99
CA VAL A 429 54.23 5.20 -19.32
C VAL A 429 54.68 6.24 -18.28
N GLN A 430 55.74 5.92 -17.53
CA GLN A 430 56.23 6.75 -16.43
C GLN A 430 56.68 8.14 -16.90
N TYR A 431 57.36 8.19 -18.06
CA TYR A 431 57.82 9.44 -18.65
C TYR A 431 56.68 10.43 -18.94
N LEU A 432 55.52 9.95 -19.41
CA LEU A 432 54.37 10.83 -19.63
C LEU A 432 53.90 11.42 -18.30
N GLN A 433 53.66 10.56 -17.30
CA GLN A 433 53.17 10.94 -15.96
C GLN A 433 54.01 12.01 -15.29
N ASP A 434 55.33 11.86 -15.33
CA ASP A 434 56.25 12.74 -14.63
C ASP A 434 56.41 14.12 -15.30
N ASN A 435 55.95 14.25 -16.56
CA ASN A 435 56.23 15.43 -17.38
C ASN A 435 54.98 16.17 -17.84
N LEU A 436 53.77 15.92 -17.32
CA LEU A 436 52.58 16.71 -17.68
C LEU A 436 52.46 17.97 -16.84
N ALA A 437 52.43 19.12 -17.51
CA ALA A 437 52.15 20.41 -16.92
C ALA A 437 51.18 21.20 -17.79
N TYR A 438 50.50 22.19 -17.20
CA TYR A 438 49.54 23.02 -17.92
C TYR A 438 50.19 23.70 -19.13
N LYS A 439 49.61 23.48 -20.32
CA LYS A 439 50.07 24.02 -21.62
C LYS A 439 51.54 23.72 -22.00
N ASN A 440 52.14 22.68 -21.44
CA ASN A 440 53.45 22.23 -21.92
C ASN A 440 53.34 21.41 -23.22
N PHE A 441 54.46 20.91 -23.73
CA PHE A 441 54.52 20.18 -25.01
C PHE A 441 53.77 18.84 -25.02
N LEU A 442 53.28 18.34 -23.87
CA LEU A 442 52.45 17.13 -23.78
C LEU A 442 50.95 17.48 -23.60
N TRP A 443 50.58 18.76 -23.47
CA TRP A 443 49.21 19.18 -23.14
C TRP A 443 48.19 18.84 -24.22
N HIS A 444 48.56 18.99 -25.49
CA HIS A 444 47.64 18.74 -26.62
C HIS A 444 47.28 17.25 -26.77
N ILE A 445 48.13 16.36 -26.25
CA ILE A 445 47.93 14.90 -26.29
C ILE A 445 47.44 14.31 -24.96
N ALA A 446 47.24 15.14 -23.93
CA ALA A 446 46.70 14.69 -22.65
C ALA A 446 45.18 14.48 -22.73
N PRO A 447 44.64 13.41 -22.12
CA PRO A 447 43.21 13.12 -22.10
C PRO A 447 42.45 13.98 -21.09
N THR A 448 41.14 14.16 -21.29
CA THR A 448 40.31 15.07 -20.49
C THR A 448 40.35 14.76 -18.99
N GLU A 449 40.30 13.47 -18.60
CA GLU A 449 40.35 13.04 -17.20
C GLU A 449 41.64 13.46 -16.48
N ARG A 450 42.75 13.61 -17.22
CA ARG A 450 44.04 14.08 -16.68
C ARG A 450 44.17 15.59 -16.72
N LYS A 451 43.52 16.24 -17.68
CA LYS A 451 43.43 17.70 -17.76
C LYS A 451 42.65 18.27 -16.57
N ILE A 452 41.53 17.66 -16.16
CA ILE A 452 40.66 18.19 -15.09
C ILE A 452 41.43 18.50 -13.78
N PRO A 453 42.17 17.57 -13.14
CA PRO A 453 42.92 17.87 -11.92
C PRO A 453 43.99 18.97 -12.11
N ILE A 454 44.60 19.04 -13.30
CA ILE A 454 45.62 20.05 -13.60
C ILE A 454 44.97 21.41 -13.83
N ILE A 455 43.83 21.48 -14.52
CA ILE A 455 43.03 22.70 -14.68
C ILE A 455 42.67 23.24 -13.29
N VAL A 456 42.16 22.37 -12.40
CA VAL A 456 41.82 22.75 -11.02
C VAL A 456 43.04 23.26 -10.25
N THR A 457 44.16 22.54 -10.31
CA THR A 457 45.42 22.94 -9.64
C THR A 457 45.98 24.24 -10.21
N TYR A 458 45.90 24.42 -11.52
CA TYR A 458 46.35 25.63 -12.20
C TYR A 458 45.46 26.83 -11.85
N SER A 459 44.14 26.66 -11.87
CA SER A 459 43.16 27.68 -11.45
C SER A 459 43.37 28.13 -10.00
N LEU A 460 43.81 27.25 -9.09
CA LEU A 460 44.16 27.61 -7.71
C LEU A 460 45.37 28.55 -7.59
N SER A 461 46.24 28.57 -8.60
CA SER A 461 47.43 29.43 -8.62
C SER A 461 47.18 30.83 -9.22
N MET A 462 45.94 31.11 -9.64
CA MET A 462 45.55 32.33 -10.35
C MET A 462 44.63 33.22 -9.51
N ALA A 463 44.48 34.49 -9.93
CA ALA A 463 43.39 35.34 -9.47
C ALA A 463 42.04 34.81 -9.98
N GLU A 464 40.96 35.09 -9.26
CA GLU A 464 39.63 34.48 -9.46
C GLU A 464 39.04 34.76 -10.86
N ASP A 465 39.23 35.97 -11.39
CA ASP A 465 38.81 36.39 -12.73
C ASP A 465 39.56 35.64 -13.85
N ALA A 466 40.86 35.42 -13.66
CA ALA A 466 41.67 34.65 -14.59
C ALA A 466 41.36 33.15 -14.49
N ALA A 467 41.11 32.64 -13.27
CA ALA A 467 40.67 31.27 -13.04
C ALA A 467 39.31 30.98 -13.67
N GLU A 468 38.35 31.91 -13.57
CA GLU A 468 37.03 31.80 -14.22
C GLU A 468 37.17 31.62 -15.73
N ASN A 469 37.96 32.47 -16.40
CA ASN A 469 38.15 32.39 -17.85
C ASN A 469 38.75 31.04 -18.28
N VAL A 470 39.74 30.54 -17.52
CA VAL A 470 40.34 29.23 -17.77
C VAL A 470 39.32 28.11 -17.62
N VAL A 471 38.49 28.14 -16.57
CA VAL A 471 37.47 27.12 -16.35
C VAL A 471 36.37 27.18 -17.42
N LEU A 472 35.87 28.37 -17.74
CA LEU A 472 34.83 28.56 -18.77
C LEU A 472 35.30 28.14 -20.16
N GLU A 473 36.56 28.42 -20.51
CA GLU A 473 37.16 27.96 -21.76
C GLU A 473 37.03 26.44 -21.90
N HIS A 474 37.31 25.69 -20.83
CA HIS A 474 37.26 24.23 -20.84
C HIS A 474 35.84 23.68 -20.71
N LEU A 475 34.98 24.29 -19.89
CA LEU A 475 33.57 23.87 -19.77
C LEU A 475 32.85 23.90 -21.13
N ASN A 476 33.13 24.91 -21.96
CA ASN A 476 32.56 25.03 -23.30
C ASN A 476 33.07 23.98 -24.29
N GLN A 477 34.21 23.35 -24.02
CA GLN A 477 34.80 22.30 -24.84
C GLN A 477 34.40 20.89 -24.36
N PHE A 478 33.91 20.78 -23.13
CA PHE A 478 33.56 19.52 -22.47
C PHE A 478 32.10 19.12 -22.71
N ASN A 479 31.83 17.81 -22.73
CA ASN A 479 30.47 17.27 -22.73
C ASN A 479 29.84 17.33 -21.32
N GLN A 480 28.55 17.04 -21.19
CA GLN A 480 27.83 17.17 -19.91
C GLN A 480 28.45 16.37 -18.75
N LYS A 481 28.94 15.15 -19.01
CA LYS A 481 29.56 14.30 -17.97
C LYS A 481 30.89 14.89 -17.51
N GLU A 482 31.68 15.40 -18.44
CA GLU A 482 32.96 16.06 -18.18
C GLU A 482 32.78 17.40 -17.47
N GLN A 483 31.74 18.16 -17.84
CA GLN A 483 31.35 19.39 -17.15
C GLN A 483 30.99 19.10 -15.69
N ASP A 484 30.15 18.10 -15.44
CA ASP A 484 29.76 17.69 -14.08
C ASP A 484 31.00 17.30 -13.25
N GLU A 485 31.93 16.53 -13.82
CA GLU A 485 33.17 16.12 -13.14
C GLU A 485 34.08 17.32 -12.83
N LEU A 486 34.28 18.24 -13.78
CA LEU A 486 35.08 19.44 -13.55
C LEU A 486 34.46 20.31 -12.43
N ILE A 487 33.14 20.52 -12.45
CA ILE A 487 32.43 21.26 -11.40
C ILE A 487 32.58 20.56 -10.04
N ASN A 488 32.40 19.25 -9.96
CA ASN A 488 32.58 18.49 -8.72
C ASN A 488 34.00 18.64 -8.15
N GLN A 489 35.03 18.55 -8.99
CA GLN A 489 36.43 18.72 -8.58
C GLN A 489 36.72 20.16 -8.14
N LEU A 490 36.13 21.16 -8.79
CA LEU A 490 36.24 22.56 -8.38
C LEU A 490 35.54 22.80 -7.04
N ILE A 491 34.36 22.23 -6.78
CA ILE A 491 33.69 22.32 -5.46
C ILE A 491 34.59 21.76 -4.36
N LYS A 492 35.23 20.61 -4.62
CA LYS A 492 36.07 19.91 -3.65
C LYS A 492 37.39 20.63 -3.36
N ASN A 493 38.07 21.12 -4.40
CA ASN A 493 39.45 21.56 -4.29
C ASN A 493 39.62 23.08 -4.43
N ALA A 494 38.70 23.78 -5.12
CA ALA A 494 38.79 25.20 -5.44
C ALA A 494 37.43 25.94 -5.33
N PRO A 495 36.70 25.82 -4.21
CA PRO A 495 35.34 26.34 -4.09
C PRO A 495 35.24 27.85 -4.31
N LYS A 496 36.28 28.63 -3.99
CA LYS A 496 36.34 30.08 -4.20
C LYS A 496 36.16 30.49 -5.66
N VAL A 497 36.66 29.68 -6.61
CA VAL A 497 36.55 29.95 -8.05
C VAL A 497 35.10 29.87 -8.50
N ILE A 498 34.36 28.85 -8.04
CA ILE A 498 32.91 28.75 -8.31
C ILE A 498 32.17 29.87 -7.59
N LEU A 499 32.55 30.15 -6.34
CA LEU A 499 31.88 31.13 -5.50
C LEU A 499 31.92 32.54 -6.08
N ALA A 500 33.04 32.95 -6.68
CA ALA A 500 33.23 34.27 -7.26
C ALA A 500 32.53 34.50 -8.63
N SER A 501 32.12 33.43 -9.34
CA SER A 501 31.53 33.54 -10.69
C SER A 501 30.09 33.07 -10.76
N SER A 502 29.16 34.00 -11.02
CA SER A 502 27.75 33.69 -11.31
C SER A 502 27.57 32.72 -12.48
N LYS A 503 28.44 32.82 -13.50
CA LYS A 503 28.43 31.90 -14.64
C LYS A 503 28.77 30.48 -14.22
N LEU A 504 29.79 30.28 -13.38
CA LEU A 504 30.15 28.95 -12.89
C LEU A 504 29.07 28.40 -11.94
N ARG A 505 28.47 29.24 -11.08
CA ARG A 505 27.34 28.83 -10.23
C ARG A 505 26.09 28.39 -11.01
N SER A 506 25.91 28.86 -12.26
CA SER A 506 24.81 28.42 -13.13
C SER A 506 24.89 26.94 -13.52
N TYR A 507 26.06 26.32 -13.45
CA TYR A 507 26.25 24.87 -13.70
C TYR A 507 25.90 24.00 -12.49
N LEU A 508 25.68 24.59 -11.30
CA LEU A 508 25.23 23.85 -10.12
C LEU A 508 23.75 23.46 -10.27
N LYS A 509 23.45 22.18 -10.06
CA LYS A 509 22.11 21.61 -10.21
C LYS A 509 21.30 21.78 -8.93
N LEU A 510 19.98 21.56 -8.97
CA LEU A 510 19.17 21.40 -7.76
C LEU A 510 18.90 19.92 -7.53
N THR A 511 19.52 19.32 -6.53
CA THR A 511 19.32 17.92 -6.15
C THR A 511 19.05 17.83 -4.65
N GLU A 512 18.34 16.80 -4.19
CA GLU A 512 17.99 16.66 -2.76
C GLU A 512 19.22 16.34 -1.88
N TYR A 513 20.19 15.58 -2.40
CA TYR A 513 21.27 14.97 -1.59
C TYR A 513 22.69 15.11 -2.16
N ASP A 514 22.89 15.68 -3.35
CA ASP A 514 24.22 15.77 -3.96
C ASP A 514 24.95 17.04 -3.51
N TYR A 515 26.24 16.93 -3.21
CA TYR A 515 27.08 18.06 -2.78
C TYR A 515 27.26 19.12 -3.87
N ASN A 516 27.01 18.76 -5.14
CA ASN A 516 26.94 19.71 -6.25
C ASN A 516 25.58 20.42 -6.37
N SER A 517 24.65 20.18 -5.44
CA SER A 517 23.43 20.96 -5.36
C SER A 517 23.77 22.42 -5.04
N TYR A 518 23.22 23.35 -5.83
CA TYR A 518 23.35 24.79 -5.60
C TYR A 518 23.01 25.17 -4.16
N GLY A 519 21.92 24.61 -3.61
CA GLY A 519 21.50 24.91 -2.24
C GLY A 519 22.52 24.48 -1.19
N ILE A 520 23.10 23.28 -1.34
CA ILE A 520 24.12 22.77 -0.41
C ILE A 520 25.41 23.58 -0.54
N PHE A 521 25.86 23.84 -1.77
CA PHE A 521 27.07 24.60 -2.05
C PHE A 521 26.99 26.02 -1.47
N ILE A 522 25.93 26.77 -1.75
CA ILE A 522 25.77 28.12 -1.22
C ILE A 522 25.68 28.09 0.31
N ASN A 523 24.89 27.18 0.89
CA ASN A 523 24.79 27.08 2.35
C ASN A 523 26.13 26.82 3.05
N GLN A 524 27.07 26.15 2.37
CA GLN A 524 28.40 25.88 2.92
C GLN A 524 29.31 27.13 2.93
N TYR A 525 29.19 28.01 1.93
CA TYR A 525 30.16 29.08 1.70
C TYR A 525 29.61 30.50 1.85
N LEU A 526 28.28 30.68 1.95
CA LEU A 526 27.65 32.00 1.99
C LEU A 526 28.15 32.88 3.16
N ASP A 527 28.45 32.30 4.31
CA ASP A 527 28.96 33.05 5.48
C ASP A 527 30.46 33.40 5.37
N SER A 528 31.14 33.00 4.29
CA SER A 528 32.60 33.16 4.09
C SER A 528 33.00 34.17 3.02
N VAL A 529 32.03 34.84 2.39
CA VAL A 529 32.25 35.87 1.36
C VAL A 529 32.15 37.28 1.92
N ASP A 530 32.64 38.27 1.17
CA ASP A 530 32.41 39.69 1.49
C ASP A 530 30.96 40.13 1.25
N ASP A 531 30.61 41.32 1.73
CA ASP A 531 29.24 41.84 1.69
C ASP A 531 28.70 42.03 0.26
N ASP A 532 29.55 42.39 -0.70
CA ASP A 532 29.13 42.63 -2.09
C ASP A 532 28.76 41.29 -2.77
N LEU A 533 29.63 40.29 -2.66
CA LEU A 533 29.40 38.95 -3.20
C LEU A 533 28.27 38.22 -2.43
N PHE A 534 28.15 38.45 -1.13
CA PHE A 534 27.02 37.96 -0.32
C PHE A 534 25.68 38.41 -0.92
N ASN A 535 25.54 39.71 -1.18
CA ASN A 535 24.32 40.28 -1.72
C ASN A 535 24.01 39.76 -3.13
N GLU A 536 25.02 39.58 -3.98
CA GLU A 536 24.86 38.98 -5.31
C GLU A 536 24.30 37.56 -5.21
N ILE A 537 24.92 36.70 -4.40
CA ILE A 537 24.53 35.29 -4.25
C ILE A 537 23.12 35.18 -3.63
N VAL A 538 22.79 36.03 -2.66
CA VAL A 538 21.46 36.06 -2.05
C VAL A 538 20.38 36.46 -3.07
N ASN A 539 20.65 37.47 -3.90
CA ASN A 539 19.72 37.88 -4.96
C ASN A 539 19.52 36.75 -5.99
N GLU A 540 20.61 36.07 -6.39
CA GLU A 540 20.56 34.91 -7.28
C GLU A 540 19.74 33.75 -6.67
N LEU A 541 19.95 33.45 -5.38
CA LEU A 541 19.20 32.44 -4.65
C LEU A 541 17.69 32.78 -4.61
N ILE A 542 17.34 34.03 -4.31
CA ILE A 542 15.94 34.49 -4.26
C ILE A 542 15.28 34.33 -5.62
N GLU A 543 15.93 34.76 -6.70
CA GLU A 543 15.41 34.64 -8.06
C GLU A 543 15.18 33.18 -8.45
N ARG A 544 16.13 32.28 -8.15
CA ARG A 544 15.99 30.84 -8.41
C ARG A 544 14.81 30.23 -7.66
N VAL A 545 14.62 30.59 -6.39
CA VAL A 545 13.51 30.11 -5.55
C VAL A 545 12.17 30.66 -6.05
N GLU A 546 12.13 31.91 -6.49
CA GLU A 546 10.92 32.53 -7.04
C GLU A 546 10.41 31.79 -8.27
N GLN A 547 11.32 31.42 -9.17
CA GLN A 547 11.01 30.67 -10.40
C GLN A 547 10.73 29.18 -10.16
N ALA A 548 11.11 28.65 -8.99
CA ALA A 548 10.98 27.24 -8.64
C ALA A 548 9.54 26.83 -8.31
N LYS A 549 9.21 25.56 -8.55
CA LYS A 549 7.93 24.95 -8.15
C LYS A 549 7.92 24.62 -6.65
N GLU A 550 6.75 24.33 -6.09
CA GLU A 550 6.57 24.07 -4.65
C GLU A 550 7.54 23.00 -4.09
N ARG A 551 7.77 21.91 -4.82
CA ARG A 551 8.72 20.87 -4.40
C ARG A 551 10.16 21.39 -4.34
N GLU A 552 10.58 22.15 -5.36
CA GLU A 552 11.94 22.69 -5.47
C GLU A 552 12.19 23.79 -4.43
N ARG A 553 11.18 24.64 -4.17
CA ARG A 553 11.21 25.63 -3.07
C ARG A 553 11.44 24.96 -1.72
N ASN A 554 10.79 23.82 -1.46
CA ASN A 554 11.03 23.03 -0.26
C ASN A 554 12.48 22.52 -0.16
N ILE A 555 13.08 22.06 -1.27
CA ILE A 555 14.48 21.62 -1.30
C ILE A 555 15.42 22.78 -0.93
N TYR A 556 15.25 23.95 -1.56
CA TYR A 556 16.03 25.13 -1.21
C TYR A 556 15.89 25.51 0.26
N TRP A 557 14.66 25.49 0.80
CA TRP A 557 14.40 25.81 2.20
C TRP A 557 14.99 24.80 3.17
N GLN A 558 15.11 23.53 2.78
CA GLN A 558 15.76 22.50 3.59
C GLN A 558 17.29 22.66 3.58
N GLN A 559 17.86 23.04 2.44
CA GLN A 559 19.31 23.09 2.24
C GLN A 559 19.96 24.38 2.72
N VAL A 560 19.28 25.53 2.63
CA VAL A 560 19.89 26.85 2.86
C VAL A 560 19.45 27.50 4.18
N LYS A 561 20.37 27.60 5.14
CA LYS A 561 20.16 28.23 6.47
C LYS A 561 19.76 29.69 6.36
N TYR A 562 20.28 30.43 5.38
CA TYR A 562 19.90 31.84 5.18
C TYR A 562 18.39 31.99 4.95
N LEU A 563 17.78 31.14 4.12
CA LEU A 563 16.32 31.15 3.91
C LEU A 563 15.55 30.77 5.18
N GLN A 564 16.06 29.80 5.95
CA GLN A 564 15.45 29.36 7.20
C GLN A 564 15.47 30.47 8.27
N ASN A 565 16.61 31.12 8.46
CA ASN A 565 16.84 32.09 9.51
C ASN A 565 16.20 33.45 9.21
N ASN A 566 16.04 33.79 7.93
CA ASN A 566 15.50 35.08 7.50
C ASN A 566 14.02 35.02 7.10
N LEU A 567 13.35 33.87 7.19
CA LEU A 567 11.92 33.81 6.95
C LEU A 567 11.17 34.31 8.19
N ALA A 568 10.43 35.39 8.02
CA ALA A 568 9.51 35.92 9.03
C ALA A 568 8.14 36.18 8.42
N TYR A 569 7.12 36.30 9.27
CA TYR A 569 5.75 36.52 8.82
C TYR A 569 5.64 37.77 7.93
N LYS A 570 5.19 37.56 6.69
CA LYS A 570 4.97 38.61 5.67
C LYS A 570 6.17 39.53 5.40
N ASN A 571 7.39 39.04 5.61
CA ASN A 571 8.59 39.76 5.20
C ASN A 571 8.90 39.53 3.70
N PHE A 572 10.06 40.01 3.25
CA PHE A 572 10.45 39.94 1.84
C PHE A 572 10.55 38.52 1.27
N LEU A 573 10.87 37.50 2.09
CA LEU A 573 10.91 36.08 1.64
C LEU A 573 9.53 35.40 1.62
N TRP A 574 8.48 36.04 2.12
CA TRP A 574 7.18 35.40 2.31
C TRP A 574 6.51 34.93 1.03
N HIS A 575 6.65 35.68 -0.07
CA HIS A 575 5.99 35.35 -1.34
C HIS A 575 6.60 34.09 -2.00
N ILE A 576 7.92 33.90 -1.85
CA ILE A 576 8.66 32.74 -2.39
C ILE A 576 8.75 31.54 -1.44
N ALA A 577 8.44 31.73 -0.15
CA ALA A 577 8.50 30.63 0.82
C ALA A 577 7.54 29.48 0.47
N PRO A 578 7.87 28.23 0.81
CA PRO A 578 6.96 27.10 0.68
C PRO A 578 5.73 27.24 1.58
N THR A 579 4.62 26.63 1.18
CA THR A 579 3.34 26.65 1.91
C THR A 579 3.48 26.10 3.33
N GLU A 580 4.21 25.00 3.49
CA GLU A 580 4.45 24.35 4.80
C GLU A 580 5.15 25.31 5.77
N LYS A 581 6.15 26.07 5.31
CA LYS A 581 6.85 27.06 6.13
C LYS A 581 6.02 28.29 6.46
N LYS A 582 5.16 28.72 5.54
CA LYS A 582 4.17 29.76 5.84
C LYS A 582 3.19 29.30 6.93
N GLN A 583 2.70 28.07 6.84
CA GLN A 583 1.78 27.49 7.84
C GLN A 583 2.42 27.45 9.23
N GLU A 584 3.67 26.96 9.35
CA GLU A 584 4.41 26.93 10.62
C GLU A 584 4.50 28.32 11.26
N ILE A 585 4.88 29.34 10.50
CA ILE A 585 5.03 30.71 11.01
C ILE A 585 3.69 31.35 11.35
N ILE A 586 2.64 31.13 10.53
CA ILE A 586 1.27 31.58 10.84
C ILE A 586 0.81 30.98 12.16
N GLN A 587 0.99 29.67 12.35
CA GLN A 587 0.59 28.97 13.56
C GLN A 587 1.36 29.45 14.79
N GLN A 588 2.66 29.72 14.66
CA GLN A 588 3.46 30.28 15.75
C GLN A 588 3.07 31.72 16.09
N ARG A 589 2.84 32.57 15.08
CA ARG A 589 2.45 33.97 15.28
C ARG A 589 1.09 34.09 15.96
N PHE A 590 0.11 33.32 15.51
CA PHE A 590 -1.25 33.33 16.05
C PHE A 590 -1.50 32.16 17.00
N LYS A 591 -0.48 31.77 17.76
CA LYS A 591 -0.50 30.56 18.62
C LYS A 591 -1.72 30.53 19.53
N THR A 592 -2.01 31.63 20.24
CA THR A 592 -3.18 31.73 21.13
C THR A 592 -4.48 31.44 20.40
N PHE A 593 -4.65 31.97 19.18
CA PHE A 593 -5.84 31.72 18.37
C PHE A 593 -5.97 30.24 17.98
N PHE A 594 -4.88 29.62 17.51
CA PHE A 594 -4.89 28.21 17.14
C PHE A 594 -5.04 27.28 18.36
N ASP A 595 -4.49 27.65 19.51
CA ASP A 595 -4.65 26.94 20.78
C ASP A 595 -6.12 26.96 21.24
N ILE A 596 -6.81 28.11 21.13
CA ILE A 596 -8.25 28.23 21.39
C ILE A 596 -9.05 27.32 20.44
N ILE A 597 -8.73 27.32 19.15
CA ILE A 597 -9.40 26.47 18.16
C ILE A 597 -9.21 24.98 18.48
N SER A 598 -7.98 24.56 18.79
CA SER A 598 -7.69 23.17 19.18
C SER A 598 -8.46 22.79 20.44
N ARG A 599 -8.40 23.62 21.49
CA ARG A 599 -9.17 23.38 22.72
C ARG A 599 -10.65 23.32 22.48
N PHE A 600 -11.22 24.16 21.60
CA PHE A 600 -12.63 24.09 21.25
C PHE A 600 -12.96 22.78 20.53
N LYS A 601 -12.14 22.38 19.57
CA LYS A 601 -12.26 21.11 18.84
C LYS A 601 -12.17 19.91 19.77
N ASP A 602 -11.30 19.96 20.78
CA ASP A 602 -11.04 18.88 21.72
C ASP A 602 -11.92 18.96 22.98
N SER A 603 -12.70 20.03 23.13
CA SER A 603 -13.62 20.20 24.24
C SER A 603 -14.68 19.10 24.24
N ASN A 604 -14.92 18.55 25.43
CA ASN A 604 -15.87 17.48 25.68
C ASN A 604 -17.00 17.98 26.59
N TYR A 605 -17.93 17.08 26.92
CA TYR A 605 -19.05 17.35 27.81
C TYR A 605 -18.82 16.53 29.09
N PRO A 606 -18.32 17.14 30.18
CA PRO A 606 -17.84 16.40 31.35
C PRO A 606 -18.88 15.47 31.98
N TYR A 607 -20.17 15.74 31.75
CA TYR A 607 -21.28 15.00 32.33
C TYR A 607 -22.08 14.17 31.30
N GLU A 608 -21.54 13.98 30.10
CA GLU A 608 -22.18 13.20 29.03
C GLU A 608 -22.57 11.80 29.49
N GLU A 609 -21.70 11.11 30.22
CA GLU A 609 -21.97 9.73 30.66
C GLU A 609 -23.19 9.61 31.60
N TYR A 610 -23.60 10.71 32.23
CA TYR A 610 -24.72 10.75 33.18
C TYR A 610 -26.05 11.09 32.52
N ILE A 611 -26.07 11.49 31.25
CA ILE A 611 -27.32 11.73 30.52
C ILE A 611 -28.02 10.41 30.16
N THR A 612 -27.30 9.28 30.23
CA THR A 612 -27.83 7.96 29.90
C THR A 612 -27.53 6.96 31.01
N HIS A 613 -28.32 5.89 31.09
CA HIS A 613 -28.06 4.82 32.03
C HIS A 613 -28.52 3.47 31.49
N ASN A 614 -27.85 2.39 31.89
CA ASN A 614 -28.22 1.05 31.47
C ASN A 614 -29.68 0.79 31.83
N TRP A 615 -30.50 0.51 30.82
CA TRP A 615 -31.93 0.37 31.04
C TRP A 615 -32.28 -0.78 31.99
N ARG A 616 -31.47 -1.84 32.07
CA ARG A 616 -31.71 -2.97 32.99
C ARG A 616 -31.47 -2.59 34.45
N GLU A 617 -30.52 -1.70 34.69
CA GLU A 617 -30.19 -1.19 36.02
C GLU A 617 -31.16 -0.09 36.44
N LEU A 618 -31.49 0.82 35.52
CA LEU A 618 -32.36 1.97 35.79
C LEU A 618 -33.76 1.57 36.31
N TYR A 619 -34.30 0.45 35.84
CA TYR A 619 -35.63 -0.02 36.24
C TYR A 619 -35.63 -0.93 37.48
N GLN A 620 -34.48 -1.09 38.18
CA GLN A 620 -34.41 -1.78 39.46
C GLN A 620 -34.92 -0.88 40.59
N PHE A 621 -36.23 -0.85 40.77
CA PHE A 621 -36.92 0.05 41.69
C PHE A 621 -37.06 -0.51 43.10
N ASN A 622 -36.98 0.38 44.10
CA ASN A 622 -37.24 0.02 45.49
C ASN A 622 -38.75 -0.11 45.77
N GLN A 623 -39.12 -0.46 47.00
CA GLN A 623 -40.53 -0.64 47.37
C GLN A 623 -41.37 0.63 47.19
N SER A 624 -40.85 1.79 47.60
CA SER A 624 -41.55 3.07 47.48
C SER A 624 -41.79 3.47 46.03
N ASP A 625 -40.82 3.22 45.14
CA ASP A 625 -40.94 3.46 43.70
C ASP A 625 -42.04 2.57 43.08
N ASN A 626 -42.10 1.29 43.47
CA ASN A 626 -43.14 0.37 42.99
C ASN A 626 -44.54 0.74 43.50
N LEU A 627 -44.65 1.23 44.73
CA LEU A 627 -45.91 1.77 45.28
C LEU A 627 -46.36 3.01 44.50
N LEU A 628 -45.44 3.92 44.20
CA LEU A 628 -45.73 5.13 43.43
C LEU A 628 -46.25 4.81 42.02
N ILE A 629 -45.60 3.89 41.32
CA ILE A 629 -46.02 3.41 39.98
C ILE A 629 -47.45 2.86 40.02
N THR A 630 -47.81 2.13 41.08
CA THR A 630 -49.16 1.59 41.26
C THR A 630 -50.17 2.67 41.61
N GLN A 631 -49.76 3.71 42.33
CA GLN A 631 -50.61 4.85 42.70
C GLN A 631 -50.94 5.75 41.50
N TRP A 632 -50.02 5.89 40.53
CA TRP A 632 -50.28 6.65 39.31
C TRP A 632 -51.37 6.04 38.43
N ASP A 633 -51.46 4.71 38.36
CA ASP A 633 -52.54 4.03 37.65
C ASP A 633 -52.81 2.62 38.20
N ALA A 634 -54.00 2.42 38.78
CA ALA A 634 -54.40 1.13 39.33
C ALA A 634 -54.45 0.00 38.29
N CYS A 635 -54.67 0.32 37.01
CA CYS A 635 -54.70 -0.64 35.90
C CYS A 635 -53.30 -1.22 35.58
N VAL A 636 -52.21 -0.71 36.17
CA VAL A 636 -50.86 -1.29 36.05
C VAL A 636 -50.81 -2.76 36.48
N LYS A 637 -51.72 -3.18 37.38
CA LYS A 637 -51.85 -4.57 37.83
C LYS A 637 -52.43 -5.51 36.77
N SER A 638 -53.25 -4.99 35.85
CA SER A 638 -54.00 -5.79 34.86
C SER A 638 -53.65 -5.47 33.40
N ASN A 639 -52.92 -4.39 33.12
CA ASN A 639 -52.55 -3.94 31.78
C ASN A 639 -51.03 -3.74 31.64
N GLU A 640 -50.37 -4.67 30.96
CA GLU A 640 -48.91 -4.67 30.79
C GLU A 640 -48.37 -3.48 29.99
N ILE A 641 -49.14 -2.97 29.02
CA ILE A 641 -48.74 -1.81 28.21
C ILE A 641 -48.69 -0.58 29.10
N LYS A 642 -49.73 -0.40 29.93
CA LYS A 642 -49.82 0.73 30.85
C LYS A 642 -48.76 0.63 31.96
N ALA A 643 -48.52 -0.58 32.47
CA ALA A 643 -47.44 -0.84 33.41
C ALA A 643 -46.07 -0.42 32.86
N ALA A 644 -45.73 -0.83 31.63
CA ALA A 644 -44.48 -0.44 30.99
C ALA A 644 -44.36 1.09 30.80
N GLN A 645 -45.46 1.79 30.53
CA GLN A 645 -45.45 3.26 30.44
C GLN A 645 -45.12 3.91 31.78
N MET A 646 -45.75 3.48 32.88
CA MET A 646 -45.52 4.05 34.21
C MET A 646 -44.12 3.71 34.76
N ILE A 647 -43.64 2.48 34.56
CA ILE A 647 -42.26 2.06 34.90
C ILE A 647 -41.24 2.94 34.15
N SER A 648 -41.45 3.15 32.85
CA SER A 648 -40.57 4.00 32.04
C SER A 648 -40.59 5.47 32.50
N ALA A 649 -41.76 6.00 32.87
CA ALA A 649 -41.88 7.36 33.40
C ALA A 649 -41.11 7.53 34.72
N ARG A 650 -41.24 6.59 35.66
CA ARG A 650 -40.47 6.63 36.91
C ARG A 650 -38.97 6.48 36.67
N GLY A 651 -38.58 5.63 35.72
CA GLY A 651 -37.17 5.48 35.35
C GLY A 651 -36.57 6.76 34.77
N ALA A 652 -37.35 7.50 33.98
CA ALA A 652 -36.95 8.81 33.50
C ALA A 652 -36.72 9.82 34.65
N GLU A 653 -37.61 9.87 35.65
CA GLU A 653 -37.38 10.71 36.85
C GLU A 653 -36.09 10.32 37.57
N LYS A 654 -35.84 9.02 37.77
CA LYS A 654 -34.60 8.53 38.40
C LYS A 654 -33.35 8.88 37.60
N LEU A 655 -33.41 8.81 36.28
CA LEU A 655 -32.30 9.21 35.40
C LEU A 655 -32.01 10.71 35.55
N VAL A 656 -33.05 11.55 35.56
CA VAL A 656 -32.90 13.00 35.73
C VAL A 656 -32.32 13.34 37.11
N ILE A 657 -32.75 12.65 38.17
CA ILE A 657 -32.17 12.80 39.51
C ILE A 657 -30.66 12.53 39.47
N ARG A 658 -30.26 11.38 38.92
CA ARG A 658 -28.83 11.01 38.78
C ARG A 658 -28.05 12.06 37.98
N PHE A 659 -28.60 12.53 36.87
CA PHE A 659 -27.97 13.52 36.01
C PHE A 659 -27.70 14.84 36.76
N TYR A 660 -28.71 15.41 37.42
CA TYR A 660 -28.55 16.67 38.14
C TYR A 660 -27.69 16.52 39.42
N GLN A 661 -27.69 15.36 40.07
CA GLN A 661 -26.74 15.06 41.15
C GLN A 661 -25.29 15.09 40.65
N ALA A 662 -25.03 14.49 39.48
CA ALA A 662 -23.70 14.52 38.86
C ALA A 662 -23.26 15.94 38.49
N LEU A 663 -24.19 16.79 38.05
CA LEU A 663 -23.96 18.23 37.82
C LEU A 663 -23.71 19.04 39.11
N GLY A 664 -23.72 18.41 40.29
CA GLY A 664 -23.45 19.05 41.57
C GLY A 664 -24.63 19.84 42.16
N TYR A 665 -25.87 19.55 41.74
CA TYR A 665 -27.05 20.10 42.40
C TYR A 665 -27.43 19.29 43.64
N GLN A 666 -28.00 19.93 44.65
CA GLN A 666 -28.74 19.24 45.71
C GLN A 666 -30.10 18.82 45.14
N VAL A 667 -30.35 17.52 45.06
CA VAL A 667 -31.54 16.97 44.38
C VAL A 667 -32.46 16.25 45.37
N GLU A 668 -33.72 16.69 45.41
CA GLU A 668 -34.79 16.08 46.21
C GLU A 668 -35.83 15.44 45.25
N ASP A 669 -36.14 14.16 45.46
CA ASP A 669 -37.15 13.40 44.72
C ASP A 669 -38.54 13.75 45.25
N ILE A 670 -39.21 14.72 44.63
CA ILE A 670 -40.51 15.21 45.11
C ILE A 670 -41.64 14.23 44.74
N SER A 671 -41.54 13.53 43.61
CA SER A 671 -42.54 12.54 43.16
C SER A 671 -42.81 11.47 44.22
N ILE A 672 -41.79 11.03 44.98
CA ILE A 672 -41.96 10.03 46.04
C ILE A 672 -42.84 10.51 47.20
N HIS A 673 -43.02 11.83 47.38
CA HIS A 673 -43.86 12.37 48.44
C HIS A 673 -45.35 12.03 48.30
N GLN A 674 -45.78 11.56 47.12
CA GLN A 674 -47.12 10.99 46.91
C GLN A 674 -47.37 9.73 47.76
N VAL A 675 -46.32 8.94 48.02
CA VAL A 675 -46.39 7.74 48.86
C VAL A 675 -45.90 7.99 50.29
N THR A 676 -44.89 8.84 50.48
CA THR A 676 -44.35 9.12 51.84
C THR A 676 -45.16 10.16 52.61
N GLN A 677 -46.02 10.93 51.92
CA GLN A 677 -46.83 12.02 52.49
C GLN A 677 -46.02 13.15 53.16
N GLN A 678 -44.72 13.28 52.84
CA GLN A 678 -43.83 14.30 53.41
C GLN A 678 -44.15 15.73 52.94
N SER A 679 -44.77 15.89 51.76
CA SER A 679 -45.16 17.20 51.20
C SER A 679 -46.19 17.05 50.07
N GLN A 680 -46.94 18.13 49.78
CA GLN A 680 -47.82 18.24 48.61
C GLN A 680 -47.16 18.91 47.39
N THR A 681 -45.87 19.25 47.45
CA THR A 681 -45.18 19.96 46.34
C THR A 681 -45.11 19.14 45.04
N TRP A 682 -45.31 17.82 45.10
CA TRP A 682 -45.37 16.94 43.92
C TRP A 682 -46.46 17.32 42.92
N THR A 683 -47.47 18.09 43.35
CA THR A 683 -48.48 18.65 42.44
C THR A 683 -47.88 19.66 41.45
N LEU A 684 -46.79 20.32 41.83
CA LEU A 684 -46.12 21.37 41.06
C LEU A 684 -44.94 20.86 40.22
N GLY A 685 -44.24 19.82 40.65
CA GLY A 685 -43.11 19.22 39.91
C GLY A 685 -42.60 17.94 40.55
N ASP A 686 -41.76 17.22 39.81
CA ASP A 686 -41.30 15.86 40.13
C ASP A 686 -39.99 15.86 40.95
N ILE A 687 -39.15 16.88 40.74
CA ILE A 687 -37.82 16.99 41.36
C ILE A 687 -37.59 18.44 41.82
N ARG A 688 -36.89 18.63 42.95
CA ARG A 688 -36.43 19.95 43.40
C ARG A 688 -34.91 20.01 43.42
N LEU A 689 -34.36 21.07 42.82
CA LEU A 689 -32.93 21.40 42.83
C LEU A 689 -32.63 22.55 43.80
N ASP A 690 -31.58 22.41 44.59
CA ASP A 690 -31.04 23.43 45.52
C ASP A 690 -32.11 24.06 46.42
N SER A 691 -33.10 23.26 46.82
CA SER A 691 -34.27 23.70 47.59
C SER A 691 -35.12 24.82 46.95
N LYS A 692 -34.87 25.17 45.68
CA LYS A 692 -35.45 26.34 45.02
C LYS A 692 -36.17 26.02 43.72
N TYR A 693 -35.50 25.34 42.78
CA TYR A 693 -36.01 25.15 41.42
C TYR A 693 -36.77 23.83 41.32
N LEU A 694 -37.95 23.86 40.70
CA LEU A 694 -38.72 22.64 40.43
C LEU A 694 -38.53 22.20 38.98
N LEU A 695 -38.40 20.89 38.80
CA LEU A 695 -38.37 20.24 37.50
C LEU A 695 -39.61 19.37 37.32
N ASP A 696 -40.13 19.33 36.10
CA ASP A 696 -41.21 18.45 35.66
C ASP A 696 -40.67 17.56 34.55
N VAL A 697 -40.56 16.26 34.80
CA VAL A 697 -39.96 15.30 33.90
C VAL A 697 -41.00 14.84 32.89
N LYS A 698 -40.62 14.84 31.62
CA LYS A 698 -41.46 14.38 30.53
C LYS A 698 -40.73 13.28 29.79
N ASN A 699 -41.30 12.10 29.88
CA ASN A 699 -40.77 10.90 29.26
C ASN A 699 -41.48 10.60 27.95
N SER A 700 -40.71 10.06 27.01
CA SER A 700 -41.21 9.53 25.75
C SER A 700 -40.49 8.27 25.34
N ARG A 701 -41.15 7.45 24.52
CA ARG A 701 -40.70 6.10 24.18
C ARG A 701 -40.57 5.93 22.67
N LYS A 702 -39.34 5.85 22.14
CA LYS A 702 -39.08 5.70 20.68
C LYS A 702 -39.95 4.59 20.08
N SER A 703 -40.64 4.82 18.96
CA SER A 703 -41.37 3.71 18.32
C SER A 703 -40.38 2.69 17.75
N VAL A 704 -40.79 1.42 17.66
CA VAL A 704 -39.92 0.32 17.17
C VAL A 704 -39.56 0.50 15.69
N ASN A 705 -40.44 1.16 14.92
CA ASN A 705 -40.37 1.24 13.45
C ASN A 705 -39.99 2.63 12.92
N SER A 706 -39.66 3.58 13.79
CA SER A 706 -39.29 4.92 13.38
C SER A 706 -38.07 5.42 14.14
N LYS A 707 -37.16 6.06 13.41
CA LYS A 707 -36.15 6.95 14.02
C LYS A 707 -36.81 8.22 14.58
N SER A 708 -38.02 8.54 14.12
CA SER A 708 -38.80 9.69 14.57
C SER A 708 -39.33 9.47 15.98
N TYR A 709 -39.09 10.49 16.79
CA TYR A 709 -39.46 10.59 18.19
C TYR A 709 -40.99 10.56 18.42
N SER A 710 -41.42 10.08 19.59
CA SER A 710 -42.83 10.04 20.02
C SER A 710 -43.14 11.21 20.96
N GLU A 711 -43.61 12.33 20.42
CA GLU A 711 -44.40 13.39 21.08
C GLU A 711 -44.30 13.51 22.64
N PHE A 712 -43.57 14.50 23.19
CA PHE A 712 -43.61 14.84 24.63
C PHE A 712 -44.94 15.53 24.90
N CYS A 713 -45.86 14.89 25.61
CA CYS A 713 -47.14 15.49 25.96
C CYS A 713 -47.00 16.32 27.23
N VAL A 714 -47.25 17.63 27.13
CA VAL A 714 -47.29 18.56 28.27
C VAL A 714 -48.68 19.19 28.35
N PRO A 715 -49.52 18.73 29.29
CA PRO A 715 -50.87 19.27 29.45
C PRO A 715 -50.87 20.75 29.83
N GLN A 716 -49.93 21.18 30.68
CA GLN A 716 -49.83 22.56 31.14
C GLN A 716 -48.39 22.92 31.54
N LEU A 717 -47.95 24.12 31.16
CA LEU A 717 -46.72 24.73 31.69
C LEU A 717 -47.03 25.32 33.08
N LYS A 718 -46.31 24.88 34.12
CA LYS A 718 -46.57 25.23 35.52
C LYS A 718 -45.63 26.34 36.01
N GLU A 719 -46.07 27.07 37.04
CA GLU A 719 -45.29 28.09 37.75
C GLU A 719 -45.34 27.83 39.26
N SER A 720 -44.25 28.14 39.97
CA SER A 720 -44.15 28.02 41.43
C SER A 720 -43.39 29.18 42.03
N ARG A 721 -44.03 29.92 42.95
CA ARG A 721 -43.45 31.10 43.64
C ARG A 721 -42.82 32.12 42.68
N GLY A 722 -43.46 32.36 41.54
CA GLY A 722 -42.98 33.30 40.51
C GLY A 722 -41.84 32.78 39.64
N ASN A 723 -41.42 31.51 39.77
CA ASN A 723 -40.46 30.86 38.88
C ASN A 723 -41.17 29.82 38.01
N ASP A 724 -40.80 29.75 36.74
CA ASP A 724 -41.25 28.68 35.86
C ASP A 724 -40.72 27.32 36.34
N VAL A 725 -41.58 26.30 36.30
CA VAL A 725 -41.16 24.92 36.48
C VAL A 725 -40.47 24.47 35.19
N LYS A 726 -39.19 24.07 35.28
CA LYS A 726 -38.43 23.62 34.11
C LYS A 726 -38.90 22.25 33.68
N ILE A 727 -39.08 22.05 32.37
CA ILE A 727 -39.46 20.77 31.81
C ILE A 727 -38.21 20.07 31.31
N VAL A 728 -38.00 18.84 31.78
CA VAL A 728 -36.86 18.01 31.38
C VAL A 728 -37.35 16.90 30.45
N GLY A 729 -36.76 16.82 29.26
CA GLY A 729 -37.10 15.80 28.27
C GLY A 729 -36.27 14.54 28.45
N VAL A 730 -36.91 13.37 28.49
CA VAL A 730 -36.23 12.07 28.53
C VAL A 730 -36.76 11.16 27.44
N LEU A 731 -35.84 10.60 26.65
CA LEU A 731 -36.13 9.63 25.60
C LEU A 731 -35.76 8.23 26.05
N SER A 732 -36.78 7.42 26.33
CA SER A 732 -36.68 6.02 26.72
C SER A 732 -36.86 5.08 25.52
N PRO A 733 -36.34 3.84 25.59
CA PRO A 733 -36.67 2.79 24.63
C PRO A 733 -38.10 2.29 24.79
N TYR A 734 -38.67 1.75 23.71
CA TYR A 734 -39.94 1.05 23.79
C TYR A 734 -39.76 -0.39 24.26
N LEU A 735 -39.87 -0.59 25.57
CA LEU A 735 -39.77 -1.90 26.21
C LEU A 735 -41.13 -2.38 26.78
N GLN A 736 -41.37 -3.68 26.72
CA GLN A 736 -42.49 -4.32 27.44
C GLN A 736 -42.12 -4.53 28.91
N LYS A 737 -43.15 -4.61 29.78
CA LYS A 737 -42.99 -4.76 31.24
C LYS A 737 -42.05 -5.93 31.59
N GLN A 738 -42.26 -7.09 30.98
CA GLN A 738 -41.45 -8.28 31.24
C GLN A 738 -39.95 -8.04 31.11
N TYR A 739 -39.52 -7.28 30.09
CA TYR A 739 -38.10 -7.00 29.88
C TYR A 739 -37.57 -6.04 30.95
N MET A 740 -38.33 -5.01 31.30
CA MET A 740 -37.97 -4.04 32.36
C MET A 740 -37.81 -4.73 33.72
N GLU A 741 -38.57 -5.80 33.99
CA GLU A 741 -38.48 -6.64 35.19
C GLU A 741 -37.39 -7.73 35.12
N GLY A 742 -36.53 -7.72 34.08
CA GLY A 742 -35.46 -8.71 33.90
C GLY A 742 -35.92 -10.08 33.39
N ARG A 743 -37.16 -10.21 32.92
CA ARG A 743 -37.72 -11.46 32.38
C ARG A 743 -37.52 -11.51 30.87
N GLY A 744 -36.47 -12.21 30.45
CA GLY A 744 -36.14 -12.43 29.03
C GLY A 744 -35.40 -11.26 28.37
N ASN A 745 -35.15 -11.39 27.06
CA ASN A 745 -34.43 -10.40 26.27
C ASN A 745 -35.27 -9.93 25.06
N PRO A 746 -35.32 -8.60 24.77
CA PRO A 746 -35.95 -8.09 23.56
C PRO A 746 -35.28 -8.66 22.30
N ARG A 747 -36.08 -8.95 21.26
CA ARG A 747 -35.57 -9.43 19.95
C ARG A 747 -35.07 -8.30 19.04
N PHE A 748 -34.86 -7.11 19.57
CA PHE A 748 -34.44 -5.92 18.84
C PHE A 748 -33.40 -5.16 19.66
N HIS A 749 -32.59 -4.32 19.01
CA HIS A 749 -31.60 -3.50 19.69
C HIS A 749 -32.28 -2.45 20.58
N VAL A 750 -31.83 -2.34 21.82
CA VAL A 750 -32.42 -1.44 22.83
C VAL A 750 -31.42 -0.34 23.16
N ASN A 751 -31.76 0.89 22.80
CA ASN A 751 -31.03 2.07 23.26
C ASN A 751 -31.31 2.33 24.74
N ASN A 752 -30.30 2.79 25.47
CA ASN A 752 -30.51 3.25 26.83
C ASN A 752 -31.38 4.52 26.86
N PRO A 753 -32.17 4.72 27.94
CA PRO A 753 -32.81 6.00 28.24
C PRO A 753 -31.81 7.15 28.20
N GLN A 754 -32.26 8.32 27.73
CA GLN A 754 -31.41 9.47 27.54
C GLN A 754 -32.12 10.78 27.91
N VAL A 755 -31.50 11.59 28.77
CA VAL A 755 -31.90 12.98 29.03
C VAL A 755 -31.55 13.80 27.79
N LEU A 756 -32.48 14.66 27.34
CA LEU A 756 -32.29 15.53 26.17
C LEU A 756 -31.94 16.97 26.55
N GLY A 757 -32.09 17.31 27.83
CA GLY A 757 -31.96 18.66 28.36
C GLY A 757 -33.26 19.19 28.95
N ALA A 758 -33.30 20.49 29.20
CA ALA A 758 -34.44 21.17 29.83
C ALA A 758 -34.79 22.47 29.10
N PHE A 759 -36.02 22.94 29.28
CA PHE A 759 -36.44 24.28 28.89
C PHE A 759 -37.55 24.77 29.84
N ASP A 760 -37.90 26.06 29.77
CA ASP A 760 -38.99 26.65 30.53
C ASP A 760 -39.96 27.45 29.64
N LYS A 761 -41.03 27.96 30.26
CA LYS A 761 -42.07 28.71 29.57
C LYS A 761 -41.53 30.04 29.05
N ALA A 762 -40.72 30.75 29.82
CA ALA A 762 -40.06 31.97 29.41
C ALA A 762 -39.26 31.77 28.11
N LYS A 763 -38.48 30.70 28.02
CA LYS A 763 -37.71 30.34 26.83
C LYS A 763 -38.59 30.10 25.61
N LEU A 764 -39.72 29.42 25.79
CA LEU A 764 -40.65 29.18 24.70
C LEU A 764 -41.25 30.48 24.14
N SER A 765 -41.68 31.37 25.03
CA SER A 765 -42.20 32.69 24.66
C SER A 765 -41.14 33.57 23.99
N GLU A 766 -39.89 33.47 24.46
CA GLU A 766 -38.74 34.13 23.86
C GLU A 766 -38.51 33.67 22.41
N LEU A 767 -38.50 32.35 22.15
CA LEU A 767 -38.33 31.79 20.81
C LEU A 767 -39.47 32.22 19.87
N GLU A 768 -40.72 32.18 20.34
CA GLU A 768 -41.88 32.64 19.56
C GLU A 768 -41.74 34.13 19.20
N THR A 769 -41.24 34.96 20.12
CA THR A 769 -41.04 36.40 19.91
C THR A 769 -39.92 36.69 18.90
N ILE A 770 -38.80 35.95 18.97
CA ILE A 770 -37.63 36.18 18.12
C ILE A 770 -37.86 35.72 16.68
N PHE A 771 -38.53 34.58 16.51
CA PHE A 771 -38.63 33.89 15.21
C PHE A 771 -39.98 34.05 14.51
N SER A 772 -40.99 34.61 15.16
CA SER A 772 -42.24 34.95 14.51
C SER A 772 -42.24 36.38 13.99
N ASP A 773 -42.80 36.57 12.80
CA ASP A 773 -43.10 37.87 12.21
C ASP A 773 -44.40 37.78 11.38
N ARG A 774 -44.70 38.79 10.56
CA ARG A 774 -45.92 38.78 9.75
C ARG A 774 -45.96 37.66 8.70
N PHE A 775 -44.82 37.08 8.34
CA PHE A 775 -44.69 36.06 7.31
C PHE A 775 -44.40 34.68 7.89
N ILE A 776 -43.78 34.58 9.06
CA ILE A 776 -43.47 33.30 9.72
C ILE A 776 -44.14 33.27 11.08
N SER A 777 -44.96 32.25 11.32
CA SER A 777 -45.52 31.99 12.65
C SER A 777 -44.95 30.71 13.24
N ILE A 778 -44.41 30.79 14.45
CA ILE A 778 -44.00 29.63 15.24
C ILE A 778 -45.11 29.35 16.27
N ASN A 779 -45.67 28.15 16.25
CA ASN A 779 -46.80 27.80 17.12
C ASN A 779 -46.65 26.37 17.68
N MET A 780 -46.46 26.25 18.98
CA MET A 780 -46.29 24.93 19.63
C MET A 780 -47.59 24.17 19.94
N PRO A 781 -48.72 24.81 20.30
CA PRO A 781 -49.98 24.11 20.57
C PRO A 781 -50.63 23.38 19.37
N ARG A 782 -51.36 22.28 19.64
CA ARG A 782 -52.18 21.55 18.65
C ARG A 782 -53.56 22.18 18.46
N GLY A 783 -53.68 23.39 17.92
CA GLY A 783 -54.99 23.95 17.57
C GLY A 783 -56.00 23.90 18.74
N SER A 784 -57.06 23.07 18.63
CA SER A 784 -58.10 22.88 19.67
C SER A 784 -57.76 21.87 20.77
N ASP A 785 -56.62 21.18 20.71
CA ASP A 785 -56.14 20.26 21.76
C ASP A 785 -55.43 21.09 22.84
N THR A 786 -55.84 20.92 24.09
CA THR A 786 -55.25 21.63 25.23
C THR A 786 -53.83 21.13 25.54
N ASN A 787 -53.44 19.96 25.03
CA ASN A 787 -52.09 19.41 25.23
C ASN A 787 -51.07 20.07 24.31
N LYS A 788 -49.98 20.59 24.89
CA LYS A 788 -48.82 21.07 24.16
C LYS A 788 -47.88 19.91 23.89
N TYR A 789 -47.60 19.65 22.61
CA TYR A 789 -46.61 18.66 22.21
C TYR A 789 -45.27 19.34 21.99
N LEU A 790 -44.24 18.84 22.66
CA LEU A 790 -42.91 19.45 22.59
C LEU A 790 -41.98 18.62 21.72
N PRO A 791 -41.30 19.24 20.74
CA PRO A 791 -40.27 18.58 19.96
C PRO A 791 -38.96 18.40 20.74
N PRO A 792 -38.14 17.42 20.35
CA PRO A 792 -36.83 17.20 20.96
C PRO A 792 -35.87 18.38 20.76
N TRP A 793 -36.01 19.19 19.70
CA TRP A 793 -35.15 20.33 19.44
C TRP A 793 -35.31 21.48 20.46
N LEU A 794 -36.38 21.47 21.28
CA LEU A 794 -36.59 22.47 22.33
C LEU A 794 -35.69 22.28 23.56
N PHE A 795 -35.12 21.08 23.74
CA PHE A 795 -34.34 20.75 24.93
C PHE A 795 -32.86 21.06 24.68
N ASP A 796 -32.22 21.69 25.67
CA ASP A 796 -30.77 21.91 25.70
C ASP A 796 -30.27 21.84 27.16
N TYR A 797 -28.95 21.78 27.34
CA TYR A 797 -28.30 21.65 28.64
C TYR A 797 -27.88 23.01 29.21
N ASP A 798 -27.66 23.06 30.53
CA ASP A 798 -27.26 24.28 31.22
C ASP A 798 -25.75 24.56 31.10
N GLU A 799 -25.31 25.68 31.68
CA GLU A 799 -23.91 26.13 31.63
C GLU A 799 -22.95 25.14 32.30
N ARG A 800 -23.37 24.40 33.34
CA ARG A 800 -22.50 23.42 34.00
C ARG A 800 -22.12 22.29 33.05
N PHE A 801 -23.06 21.89 32.18
CA PHE A 801 -22.81 20.88 31.16
C PHE A 801 -21.83 21.36 30.07
N TYR A 802 -21.87 22.65 29.73
CA TYR A 802 -21.06 23.28 28.69
C TYR A 802 -19.87 24.09 29.22
N ASN A 803 -19.45 23.86 30.47
CA ASN A 803 -18.47 24.74 31.14
C ASN A 803 -17.16 24.89 30.36
N GLN A 804 -16.64 23.79 29.80
CA GLN A 804 -15.43 23.82 28.97
C GLN A 804 -15.60 24.71 27.73
N GLN A 805 -16.73 24.58 27.03
CA GLN A 805 -17.01 25.42 25.86
C GLN A 805 -17.14 26.88 26.28
N TYR A 806 -17.84 27.18 27.37
CA TYR A 806 -18.04 28.54 27.85
C TYR A 806 -16.71 29.26 28.14
N GLU A 807 -15.79 28.60 28.84
CA GLU A 807 -14.44 29.15 29.13
C GLU A 807 -13.69 29.50 27.84
N ILE A 808 -13.69 28.58 26.84
CA ILE A 808 -12.98 28.76 25.57
C ILE A 808 -13.62 29.87 24.72
N LEU A 809 -14.95 29.92 24.67
CA LEU A 809 -15.68 30.94 23.91
C LEU A 809 -15.47 32.34 24.51
N THR A 810 -15.40 32.45 25.84
CA THR A 810 -15.09 33.69 26.55
C THR A 810 -13.66 34.16 26.24
N GLU A 811 -12.70 33.23 26.20
CA GLU A 811 -11.33 33.53 25.78
C GLU A 811 -11.28 34.06 24.34
N LEU A 812 -12.00 33.42 23.41
CA LEU A 812 -12.11 33.94 22.05
C LEU A 812 -12.77 35.31 22.05
N GLN A 813 -13.86 35.57 22.78
CA GLN A 813 -14.51 36.88 22.80
C GLN A 813 -13.55 38.00 23.22
N ASN A 814 -12.65 37.72 24.15
CA ASN A 814 -11.68 38.68 24.69
C ASN A 814 -10.39 38.80 23.88
N LEU A 815 -10.14 37.90 22.90
CA LEU A 815 -8.93 37.92 22.08
C LEU A 815 -8.82 39.21 21.24
N HIS A 816 -7.66 39.86 21.17
CA HIS A 816 -7.51 41.08 20.40
C HIS A 816 -7.57 40.80 18.89
N TYR A 817 -8.10 41.74 18.09
CA TYR A 817 -8.24 41.56 16.63
C TYR A 817 -6.90 41.32 15.91
N GLN A 818 -5.81 41.86 16.44
CA GLN A 818 -4.46 41.67 15.89
C GLN A 818 -3.91 40.24 16.06
N ASP A 819 -4.48 39.49 16.98
CA ASP A 819 -4.10 38.10 17.28
C ASP A 819 -4.97 37.10 16.50
N ILE A 820 -5.83 37.59 15.60
CA ILE A 820 -6.65 36.78 14.71
C ILE A 820 -6.07 36.83 13.28
N PRO A 821 -5.80 35.67 12.66
CA PRO A 821 -5.22 35.61 11.31
C PRO A 821 -6.14 36.21 10.24
N SER A 822 -5.54 36.76 9.18
CA SER A 822 -6.30 37.27 8.03
C SER A 822 -6.89 36.14 7.18
N TRP A 823 -7.72 36.45 6.18
CA TRP A 823 -8.23 35.42 5.26
C TRP A 823 -7.11 34.71 4.51
N GLU A 824 -6.11 35.46 4.05
CA GLU A 824 -4.93 34.91 3.37
C GLU A 824 -4.23 33.89 4.26
N ASP A 825 -4.03 34.22 5.55
CA ASP A 825 -3.36 33.35 6.50
C ASP A 825 -4.17 32.07 6.76
N ILE A 826 -5.48 32.18 7.00
CA ILE A 826 -6.32 30.99 7.25
C ILE A 826 -6.55 30.16 6.00
N SER A 827 -6.51 30.75 4.80
CA SER A 827 -6.66 30.00 3.54
C SER A 827 -5.50 29.03 3.29
N LEU A 828 -4.34 29.28 3.90
CA LEU A 828 -3.19 28.39 3.88
C LEU A 828 -3.31 27.26 4.90
N VAL A 829 -4.21 27.34 5.89
CA VAL A 829 -4.36 26.34 6.96
C VAL A 829 -5.65 25.54 6.74
N THR A 830 -5.55 24.21 6.66
CA THR A 830 -6.66 23.30 6.32
C THR A 830 -7.60 23.04 7.51
N GLN A 831 -8.27 24.08 8.04
CA GLN A 831 -9.25 23.95 9.14
C GLN A 831 -10.42 24.93 8.99
N ASN A 832 -11.59 24.58 9.56
CA ASN A 832 -12.76 25.45 9.56
C ASN A 832 -12.89 26.22 10.88
N PHE A 833 -12.73 27.53 10.81
CA PHE A 833 -12.72 28.42 11.98
C PHE A 833 -14.08 29.09 12.26
N ILE A 834 -14.98 29.10 11.27
CA ILE A 834 -16.28 29.80 11.33
C ILE A 834 -17.15 29.33 12.51
N PRO A 835 -17.31 28.02 12.79
CA PRO A 835 -18.16 27.55 13.88
C PRO A 835 -17.79 28.14 15.24
N LEU A 836 -16.50 28.34 15.51
CA LEU A 836 -16.05 28.92 16.78
C LEU A 836 -16.54 30.37 16.93
N PHE A 837 -16.43 31.19 15.88
CA PHE A 837 -16.89 32.58 15.91
C PHE A 837 -18.41 32.68 16.07
N VAL A 838 -19.14 31.80 15.38
CA VAL A 838 -20.60 31.72 15.50
C VAL A 838 -20.99 31.34 16.93
N ALA A 839 -20.38 30.30 17.50
CA ALA A 839 -20.62 29.86 18.87
C ALA A 839 -20.29 30.95 19.90
N ALA A 840 -19.18 31.66 19.69
CA ALA A 840 -18.74 32.77 20.54
C ALA A 840 -19.54 34.06 20.32
N LYS A 841 -20.46 34.06 19.34
CA LYS A 841 -21.18 35.26 18.90
C LYS A 841 -20.25 36.44 18.61
N ARG A 842 -19.08 36.15 18.05
CA ARG A 842 -18.06 37.13 17.70
C ARG A 842 -18.15 37.46 16.21
N PRO A 843 -18.24 38.74 15.82
CA PRO A 843 -18.19 39.12 14.42
C PRO A 843 -16.93 38.62 13.73
N LEU A 844 -17.08 38.09 12.51
CA LEU A 844 -15.94 37.66 11.71
C LEU A 844 -15.04 38.84 11.32
N PRO A 845 -13.72 38.65 11.20
CA PRO A 845 -12.83 39.65 10.63
C PRO A 845 -13.31 40.09 9.24
N ARG A 846 -13.18 41.40 8.92
CA ARG A 846 -13.62 41.95 7.62
C ARG A 846 -13.01 41.22 6.42
N SER A 847 -11.74 40.83 6.54
CA SER A 847 -11.05 40.04 5.50
C SER A 847 -11.74 38.71 5.23
N TRP A 848 -12.31 38.06 6.24
CA TRP A 848 -13.02 36.79 6.04
C TRP A 848 -14.39 37.03 5.42
N VAL A 849 -15.13 38.03 5.92
CA VAL A 849 -16.45 38.41 5.38
C VAL A 849 -16.39 38.68 3.88
N ASN A 850 -15.36 39.38 3.41
CA ASN A 850 -15.20 39.73 2.00
C ASN A 850 -14.95 38.52 1.08
N ASN A 851 -14.58 37.37 1.63
CA ASN A 851 -14.26 36.14 0.88
C ASN A 851 -15.31 35.04 1.06
N LEU A 852 -16.40 35.30 1.78
CA LEU A 852 -17.49 34.34 1.98
C LEU A 852 -18.69 34.67 1.08
N PRO A 853 -19.43 33.65 0.59
CA PRO A 853 -20.72 33.83 -0.08
C PRO A 853 -21.69 34.71 0.70
N HIS A 854 -22.47 35.52 0.00
CA HIS A 854 -23.38 36.48 0.63
C HIS A 854 -24.41 35.81 1.54
N TRP A 855 -24.96 34.66 1.13
CA TRP A 855 -25.90 33.88 1.94
C TRP A 855 -25.26 33.39 3.24
N GLN A 856 -23.97 33.03 3.20
CA GLN A 856 -23.25 32.50 4.34
C GLN A 856 -23.00 33.60 5.37
N VAL A 857 -22.57 34.78 4.89
CA VAL A 857 -22.44 35.98 5.73
C VAL A 857 -23.79 36.38 6.35
N ASN A 858 -24.87 36.35 5.57
CA ASN A 858 -26.21 36.64 6.07
C ASN A 858 -26.62 35.69 7.20
N PHE A 859 -26.46 34.38 7.00
CA PHE A 859 -26.77 33.37 8.00
C PHE A 859 -25.92 33.52 9.26
N ILE A 860 -24.60 33.70 9.12
CA ILE A 860 -23.68 33.90 10.25
C ILE A 860 -24.08 35.12 11.07
N ASN A 861 -24.35 36.25 10.41
CA ASN A 861 -24.80 37.46 11.09
C ASN A 861 -26.16 37.26 11.78
N SER A 862 -27.06 36.48 11.19
CA SER A 862 -28.36 36.17 11.82
C SER A 862 -28.21 35.41 13.14
N LEU A 863 -27.17 34.58 13.28
CA LEU A 863 -26.86 33.83 14.50
C LEU A 863 -26.14 34.69 15.54
N ILE A 864 -25.11 35.43 15.12
CA ILE A 864 -24.31 36.30 16.00
C ILE A 864 -25.19 37.40 16.62
N ASN A 865 -26.15 37.93 15.86
CA ASN A 865 -27.00 39.04 16.31
C ASN A 865 -28.27 38.59 17.06
N LEU A 866 -28.44 37.31 17.39
CA LEU A 866 -29.57 36.87 18.21
C LEU A 866 -29.58 37.62 19.57
N PRO A 867 -30.73 38.01 20.12
CA PRO A 867 -30.80 38.74 21.40
C PRO A 867 -30.72 37.78 22.61
N THR A 868 -29.65 36.98 22.68
CA THR A 868 -29.42 35.99 23.73
C THR A 868 -27.93 35.92 24.09
N GLU A 869 -27.58 35.48 25.29
CA GLU A 869 -26.17 35.37 25.69
C GLU A 869 -25.48 34.18 24.99
N ARG A 870 -26.17 33.03 24.92
CA ARG A 870 -25.65 31.78 24.33
C ARG A 870 -26.58 31.24 23.26
N ILE A 871 -26.02 30.80 22.14
CA ILE A 871 -26.77 30.02 21.13
C ILE A 871 -27.04 28.63 21.71
N THR A 872 -28.31 28.24 21.73
CA THR A 872 -28.80 26.92 22.15
C THR A 872 -29.33 26.16 20.94
N LEU A 873 -29.51 24.85 21.09
CA LEU A 873 -30.06 24.00 20.04
C LEU A 873 -31.40 24.53 19.45
N PRO A 874 -32.36 25.02 20.27
CA PRO A 874 -33.58 25.66 19.76
C PRO A 874 -33.36 26.87 18.86
N TYR A 875 -32.45 27.78 19.26
CA TYR A 875 -32.15 28.95 18.43
C TYR A 875 -31.52 28.53 17.11
N LEU A 876 -30.60 27.57 17.15
CA LEU A 876 -29.94 27.10 15.95
C LEU A 876 -30.93 26.49 14.97
N PHE A 877 -31.82 25.61 15.45
CA PHE A 877 -32.85 24.99 14.63
C PHE A 877 -33.76 26.04 13.95
N LEU A 878 -34.27 27.01 14.73
CA LEU A 878 -35.17 28.03 14.20
C LEU A 878 -34.47 29.06 13.30
N SER A 879 -33.21 29.39 13.56
CA SER A 879 -32.40 30.23 12.68
C SER A 879 -32.17 29.57 11.32
N ILE A 880 -31.87 28.27 11.30
CA ILE A 880 -31.75 27.50 10.04
C ILE A 880 -33.07 27.53 9.28
N LEU A 881 -34.20 27.24 9.96
CA LEU A 881 -35.52 27.27 9.33
C LEU A 881 -35.83 28.65 8.75
N ARG A 882 -35.66 29.71 9.54
CA ARG A 882 -35.96 31.08 9.11
C ARG A 882 -35.09 31.50 7.93
N HIS A 883 -33.79 31.23 7.99
CA HIS A 883 -32.87 31.56 6.90
C HIS A 883 -33.20 30.75 5.65
N PHE A 884 -33.47 29.44 5.77
CA PHE A 884 -33.92 28.60 4.66
C PHE A 884 -35.16 29.16 3.95
N LEU A 885 -36.17 29.57 4.72
CA LEU A 885 -37.39 30.16 4.16
C LEU A 885 -37.09 31.46 3.39
N SER A 886 -36.16 32.28 3.88
CA SER A 886 -35.70 33.47 3.14
C SER A 886 -34.91 33.13 1.87
N MET A 887 -34.20 32.01 1.86
CA MET A 887 -33.43 31.53 0.72
C MET A 887 -34.29 30.91 -0.39
N LEU A 888 -35.59 30.65 -0.17
CA LEU A 888 -36.49 30.18 -1.23
C LEU A 888 -36.59 31.18 -2.40
N SER A 889 -36.41 32.48 -2.13
CA SER A 889 -36.34 33.53 -3.18
C SER A 889 -34.93 33.77 -3.74
N TYR A 890 -33.89 33.12 -3.19
CA TYR A 890 -32.52 33.31 -3.62
C TYR A 890 -32.27 32.68 -4.99
N ARG A 891 -31.68 33.45 -5.91
CA ARG A 891 -31.43 33.03 -7.30
C ARG A 891 -29.97 32.62 -7.55
N GLY A 892 -29.06 32.79 -6.58
CA GLY A 892 -27.66 32.38 -6.71
C GLY A 892 -27.50 30.85 -6.66
N GLY A 893 -26.58 30.33 -7.47
CA GLY A 893 -26.28 28.89 -7.55
C GLY A 893 -25.36 28.38 -6.45
N ASP A 894 -24.86 29.26 -5.59
CA ASP A 894 -23.90 28.99 -4.53
C ASP A 894 -24.53 28.56 -3.20
N TYR A 895 -25.86 28.49 -3.10
CA TYR A 895 -26.56 28.07 -1.88
C TYR A 895 -27.18 26.67 -2.01
N SER A 896 -27.00 25.88 -0.95
CA SER A 896 -27.86 24.73 -0.66
C SER A 896 -27.98 24.54 0.86
N PRO A 897 -29.10 23.98 1.37
CA PRO A 897 -29.25 23.72 2.81
C PRO A 897 -28.15 22.86 3.42
N GLN A 898 -27.57 21.93 2.66
CA GLN A 898 -26.46 21.12 3.17
C GLN A 898 -25.21 21.95 3.52
N ARG A 899 -25.02 23.11 2.86
CA ARG A 899 -23.89 23.99 3.13
C ARG A 899 -23.97 24.70 4.48
N TYR A 900 -25.10 24.68 5.19
CA TYR A 900 -25.13 25.12 6.59
C TYR A 900 -24.12 24.35 7.45
N LEU A 901 -23.82 23.10 7.11
CA LEU A 901 -22.84 22.30 7.84
C LEU A 901 -21.43 22.93 7.81
N GLU A 902 -21.07 23.64 6.73
CA GLU A 902 -19.81 24.40 6.60
C GLU A 902 -19.72 25.56 7.61
N VAL A 903 -20.84 26.06 8.12
CA VAL A 903 -20.90 27.13 9.13
C VAL A 903 -20.95 26.55 10.54
N LEU A 904 -21.56 25.37 10.70
CA LEU A 904 -21.93 24.83 11.99
C LEU A 904 -20.97 23.76 12.52
N TYR A 905 -20.18 23.09 11.67
CA TYR A 905 -19.31 21.98 12.07
C TYR A 905 -17.84 22.28 11.78
N LEU A 906 -16.95 21.95 12.74
CA LEU A 906 -15.50 22.15 12.57
C LEU A 906 -14.90 21.18 11.53
N SER A 907 -15.51 20.02 11.35
CA SER A 907 -15.12 19.01 10.36
C SER A 907 -16.30 18.11 10.00
N GLY A 908 -16.20 17.40 8.86
CA GLY A 908 -17.24 16.47 8.40
C GLY A 908 -17.46 15.23 9.27
N MET A 909 -16.57 14.95 10.25
CA MET A 909 -16.68 13.80 11.16
C MET A 909 -17.35 14.14 12.50
N GLN A 910 -17.59 15.43 12.79
CA GLN A 910 -18.17 15.86 14.06
C GLN A 910 -19.70 15.71 14.06
N ILE A 911 -20.28 15.28 15.19
CA ILE A 911 -21.73 15.08 15.35
C ILE A 911 -22.46 16.27 16.01
N ASN A 912 -21.72 17.17 16.67
CA ASN A 912 -22.28 18.26 17.48
C ASN A 912 -22.08 19.63 16.81
N PRO A 913 -23.14 20.32 16.37
CA PRO A 913 -23.05 21.63 15.70
C PRO A 913 -22.66 22.73 16.70
N LEU A 914 -21.71 23.59 16.36
CA LEU A 914 -21.19 24.65 17.23
C LEU A 914 -20.73 24.14 18.61
N LYS A 915 -20.38 22.84 18.69
CA LYS A 915 -20.15 22.12 19.96
C LYS A 915 -21.34 22.14 20.92
N LEU A 916 -22.56 22.39 20.45
CA LEU A 916 -23.80 22.11 21.17
C LEU A 916 -24.08 20.61 21.11
N TYR A 917 -24.41 20.02 22.25
CA TYR A 917 -24.64 18.60 22.35
C TYR A 917 -25.97 18.24 21.68
N ASP A 918 -25.90 17.52 20.57
CA ASP A 918 -27.06 17.12 19.76
C ASP A 918 -27.16 15.59 19.68
N PRO A 919 -27.63 14.93 20.76
CA PRO A 919 -27.59 13.48 20.87
C PRO A 919 -28.48 12.74 19.87
N LEU A 920 -29.40 13.45 19.23
CA LEU A 920 -30.33 12.89 18.26
C LEU A 920 -30.01 13.35 16.83
N ASN A 921 -28.87 14.02 16.61
CA ASN A 921 -28.44 14.52 15.31
C ASN A 921 -29.49 15.42 14.63
N ILE A 922 -30.26 16.16 15.44
CA ILE A 922 -31.41 16.98 15.05
C ILE A 922 -31.04 17.97 13.96
N ILE A 923 -29.92 18.67 14.11
CA ILE A 923 -29.55 19.76 13.20
C ILE A 923 -29.12 19.21 11.85
N LYS A 924 -28.28 18.16 11.83
CA LYS A 924 -27.86 17.55 10.58
C LYS A 924 -29.04 16.91 9.85
N ASP A 925 -29.87 16.12 10.55
CA ASP A 925 -31.06 15.49 9.96
C ASP A 925 -32.05 16.56 9.44
N PHE A 926 -32.11 17.72 10.10
CA PHE A 926 -32.91 18.85 9.62
C PHE A 926 -32.33 19.48 8.36
N CYS A 927 -31.01 19.71 8.28
CA CYS A 927 -30.36 20.16 7.04
C CYS A 927 -30.60 19.18 5.88
N ASP A 928 -30.45 17.87 6.13
CA ASP A 928 -30.73 16.81 5.15
C ASP A 928 -32.20 16.87 4.69
N THR A 929 -33.13 17.12 5.62
CA THR A 929 -34.57 17.28 5.32
C THR A 929 -34.86 18.54 4.50
N LEU A 930 -34.22 19.66 4.81
CA LEU A 930 -34.35 20.90 4.04
C LEU A 930 -33.72 20.77 2.66
N GLN A 931 -32.65 19.99 2.50
CA GLN A 931 -32.06 19.66 1.21
C GLN A 931 -33.06 18.94 0.31
N ILE A 932 -33.82 17.98 0.84
CA ILE A 932 -34.90 17.31 0.08
C ILE A 932 -35.93 18.33 -0.43
N LEU A 933 -36.35 19.28 0.41
CA LEU A 933 -37.26 20.36 -0.04
C LEU A 933 -36.61 21.22 -1.12
N TRP A 934 -35.34 21.59 -0.94
CA TRP A 934 -34.61 22.40 -1.91
C TRP A 934 -34.48 21.71 -3.26
N ASP A 935 -34.18 20.42 -3.28
CA ASP A 935 -34.04 19.66 -4.53
C ASP A 935 -35.38 19.55 -5.28
N ASN A 936 -36.50 19.50 -4.54
CA ASN A 936 -37.85 19.43 -5.10
C ASN A 936 -38.50 20.82 -5.31
N ARG A 937 -37.77 21.92 -5.10
CA ARG A 937 -38.35 23.29 -5.07
C ARG A 937 -39.03 23.73 -6.36
N GLN A 938 -38.52 23.29 -7.52
CA GLN A 938 -39.10 23.65 -8.81
C GLN A 938 -40.41 22.88 -9.06
N ALA A 939 -40.41 21.56 -8.82
CA ALA A 939 -41.60 20.72 -8.97
C ALA A 939 -42.76 21.16 -8.05
N SER A 940 -42.43 21.67 -6.87
CA SER A 940 -43.40 22.12 -5.86
C SER A 940 -43.67 23.64 -5.87
N ARG A 941 -42.98 24.40 -6.73
CA ARG A 941 -43.03 25.88 -6.79
C ARG A 941 -42.87 26.51 -5.40
N LEU A 942 -41.86 26.05 -4.65
CA LEU A 942 -41.66 26.45 -3.25
C LEU A 942 -41.41 27.96 -3.08
N ASP A 943 -40.83 28.61 -4.09
CA ASP A 943 -40.52 30.05 -4.09
C ASP A 943 -41.77 30.95 -4.09
N GLU A 944 -42.94 30.38 -4.39
CA GLU A 944 -44.23 31.09 -4.38
C GLU A 944 -44.85 31.22 -3.00
N PHE A 945 -44.48 30.36 -2.05
CA PHE A 945 -44.98 30.47 -0.69
C PHE A 945 -44.40 31.72 -0.02
N LYS A 946 -45.28 32.55 0.57
CA LYS A 946 -44.91 33.82 1.22
C LYS A 946 -45.24 33.86 2.70
N ILE A 947 -46.15 33.00 3.15
CA ILE A 947 -46.61 32.95 4.54
C ILE A 947 -46.42 31.53 5.04
N PHE A 948 -45.71 31.37 6.14
CA PHE A 948 -45.33 30.10 6.71
C PHE A 948 -45.84 29.96 8.14
N LYS A 949 -46.25 28.73 8.48
CA LYS A 949 -46.57 28.33 9.83
C LYS A 949 -45.78 27.08 10.16
N PHE A 950 -44.85 27.21 11.08
CA PHE A 950 -44.15 26.08 11.66
C PHE A 950 -44.76 25.74 13.00
N SER A 951 -44.92 24.45 13.27
CA SER A 951 -45.39 23.99 14.56
C SER A 951 -44.42 23.02 15.20
N GLY A 952 -44.48 22.95 16.54
CA GLY A 952 -43.58 22.12 17.37
C GLY A 952 -43.57 20.63 17.02
N GLN A 953 -44.42 20.16 16.13
CA GLN A 953 -44.39 18.79 15.63
C GLN A 953 -43.42 18.60 14.46
N GLY A 954 -42.70 19.62 14.01
CA GLY A 954 -41.92 19.53 12.76
C GLY A 954 -42.82 19.61 11.52
N LEU A 955 -43.99 20.22 11.67
CA LEU A 955 -44.97 20.44 10.61
C LEU A 955 -44.84 21.88 10.12
N LEU A 956 -44.38 22.01 8.88
CA LEU A 956 -44.30 23.28 8.15
C LEU A 956 -45.45 23.35 7.14
N LYS A 957 -46.20 24.45 7.20
CA LYS A 957 -47.24 24.77 6.23
C LYS A 957 -46.99 26.12 5.60
N GLY A 958 -47.50 26.31 4.39
CA GLY A 958 -47.41 27.58 3.68
C GLY A 958 -48.69 28.00 2.99
N LYS A 959 -48.78 29.30 2.70
CA LYS A 959 -49.68 29.91 1.72
C LYS A 959 -48.90 30.74 0.71
N ARG A 960 -49.41 30.82 -0.51
CA ARG A 960 -48.89 31.72 -1.57
C ARG A 960 -49.43 33.13 -1.42
N THR A 961 -50.69 33.25 -1.00
CA THR A 961 -51.38 34.53 -0.77
C THR A 961 -52.16 34.48 0.53
N GLU A 962 -52.49 35.63 1.09
CA GLU A 962 -53.33 35.71 2.30
C GLU A 962 -54.76 35.16 2.05
N SER A 963 -55.25 35.28 0.82
CA SER A 963 -56.59 34.84 0.41
C SER A 963 -56.79 33.32 0.36
N GLU A 964 -55.72 32.52 0.34
CA GLU A 964 -55.84 31.06 0.38
C GLU A 964 -56.44 30.60 1.71
N TYR A 965 -57.59 29.91 1.66
CA TYR A 965 -58.26 29.41 2.86
C TYR A 965 -57.50 28.23 3.51
N ILE A 966 -56.97 27.32 2.68
CA ILE A 966 -56.28 26.10 3.15
C ILE A 966 -54.76 26.33 3.12
N MET A 967 -54.09 26.11 4.26
CA MET A 967 -52.63 26.06 4.27
C MET A 967 -52.13 24.71 3.74
N THR A 968 -51.29 24.75 2.72
CA THR A 968 -50.66 23.55 2.15
C THR A 968 -49.55 23.06 3.07
N THR A 969 -49.47 21.76 3.30
CA THR A 969 -48.35 21.18 4.08
C THR A 969 -47.12 21.05 3.20
N ILE A 970 -46.02 21.66 3.63
CA ILE A 970 -44.73 21.68 2.95
C ILE A 970 -43.83 20.56 3.49
N LEU A 971 -43.77 20.41 4.81
CA LEU A 971 -42.98 19.39 5.50
C LEU A 971 -43.79 18.80 6.65
N ALA A 972 -43.73 17.48 6.82
CA ALA A 972 -44.37 16.78 7.92
C ALA A 972 -43.71 15.41 8.18
N TYR A 973 -44.26 14.67 9.15
CA TYR A 973 -44.08 13.24 9.32
C TYR A 973 -45.46 12.57 9.36
N CYS A 974 -45.51 11.25 9.11
CA CYS A 974 -46.75 10.50 9.12
C CYS A 974 -47.19 10.15 10.55
N GLY A 975 -48.30 10.73 10.99
CA GLY A 975 -49.00 10.39 12.24
C GLY A 975 -49.94 9.18 12.14
N GLY A 976 -50.05 8.54 10.98
CA GLY A 976 -50.97 7.44 10.73
C GLY A 976 -50.63 6.15 11.49
N TRP A 977 -51.50 5.15 11.35
CA TRP A 977 -51.33 3.82 11.94
C TRP A 977 -51.18 2.77 10.85
N VAL A 978 -50.38 1.73 11.12
CA VAL A 978 -50.24 0.54 10.28
C VAL A 978 -50.63 -0.66 11.12
N ASP A 979 -51.60 -1.44 10.65
CA ASP A 979 -52.14 -2.58 11.40
C ASP A 979 -51.06 -3.62 11.69
N GLY A 980 -51.06 -4.16 12.91
CA GLY A 980 -50.01 -5.06 13.42
C GLY A 980 -48.64 -4.42 13.68
N MET A 981 -48.37 -3.20 13.17
CA MET A 981 -47.06 -2.54 13.24
C MET A 981 -47.02 -1.25 14.09
N GLY A 982 -48.17 -0.67 14.46
CA GLY A 982 -48.26 0.52 15.30
C GLY A 982 -48.28 1.85 14.52
N LYS A 983 -47.85 2.95 15.16
CA LYS A 983 -47.70 4.26 14.49
C LYS A 983 -46.76 4.14 13.28
N CYS A 984 -47.15 4.72 12.14
CA CYS A 984 -46.42 4.66 10.89
C CYS A 984 -45.05 5.33 10.98
N GLY A 985 -45.01 6.61 11.41
CA GLY A 985 -43.77 7.33 11.68
C GLY A 985 -42.88 7.59 10.45
N PHE A 986 -43.40 7.44 9.23
CA PHE A 986 -42.68 7.76 8.00
C PHE A 986 -42.28 9.24 7.99
N SER A 987 -41.00 9.52 7.80
CA SER A 987 -40.42 10.86 7.85
C SER A 987 -39.13 10.90 7.01
N PRO A 988 -38.82 12.01 6.34
CA PRO A 988 -39.67 13.18 6.15
C PRO A 988 -40.76 12.93 5.08
N LEU A 989 -41.92 13.59 5.22
CA LEU A 989 -42.87 13.85 4.14
C LEU A 989 -42.61 15.26 3.62
N ALA A 990 -42.33 15.41 2.33
CA ALA A 990 -41.94 16.67 1.70
C ALA A 990 -42.77 16.95 0.44
N ILE A 991 -43.23 18.19 0.28
CA ILE A 991 -43.92 18.62 -0.94
C ILE A 991 -43.00 18.49 -2.18
N GLY A 992 -43.58 18.09 -3.31
CA GLY A 992 -42.86 17.83 -4.56
C GLY A 992 -42.33 16.39 -4.67
N ARG A 993 -42.06 15.73 -3.54
CA ARG A 993 -41.79 14.30 -3.47
C ARG A 993 -43.07 13.51 -3.22
N GLU A 994 -43.82 13.89 -2.18
CA GLU A 994 -45.13 13.32 -1.87
C GLU A 994 -46.27 14.25 -2.32
N GLN A 995 -47.40 13.65 -2.69
CA GLN A 995 -48.58 14.41 -3.11
C GLN A 995 -49.34 14.98 -1.90
N ASN A 996 -49.82 16.21 -2.03
CA ASN A 996 -50.80 16.77 -1.10
C ASN A 996 -52.20 16.22 -1.41
N CYS A 997 -52.96 15.93 -0.37
CA CYS A 997 -54.36 15.55 -0.48
C CYS A 997 -55.19 16.75 -0.96
N PRO A 998 -55.95 16.64 -2.06
CA PRO A 998 -56.70 17.76 -2.62
C PRO A 998 -57.82 18.27 -1.70
N VAL A 999 -58.30 17.42 -0.78
CA VAL A 999 -59.37 17.77 0.17
C VAL A 999 -58.85 18.59 1.35
N CYS A 1000 -57.71 18.20 1.93
CA CYS A 1000 -57.24 18.76 3.22
C CYS A 1000 -55.89 19.49 3.15
N GLY A 1001 -55.22 19.50 1.99
CA GLY A 1001 -53.91 20.13 1.78
C GLY A 1001 -52.73 19.47 2.51
N ARG A 1002 -52.95 18.35 3.22
CA ARG A 1002 -51.91 17.59 3.94
C ARG A 1002 -51.18 16.62 3.02
N LEU A 1003 -49.88 16.40 3.26
CA LEU A 1003 -49.10 15.39 2.53
C LEU A 1003 -49.66 13.98 2.79
N ILE A 1004 -49.70 13.16 1.75
CA ILE A 1004 -50.16 11.77 1.81
C ILE A 1004 -48.95 10.89 2.10
N CYS A 1005 -49.06 10.02 3.11
CA CYS A 1005 -48.04 9.03 3.40
C CYS A 1005 -47.93 8.00 2.25
N PRO A 1006 -46.74 7.80 1.66
CA PRO A 1006 -46.57 6.89 0.52
C PRO A 1006 -46.45 5.42 0.93
N LYS A 1007 -46.28 5.13 2.23
CA LYS A 1007 -46.14 3.76 2.74
C LYS A 1007 -47.40 2.94 2.47
N ASP A 1008 -47.21 1.76 1.88
CA ASP A 1008 -48.26 0.79 1.60
C ASP A 1008 -49.11 0.50 2.85
N ASN A 1009 -50.42 0.42 2.66
CA ASN A 1009 -51.42 0.23 3.72
C ASN A 1009 -51.46 1.34 4.79
N CYS A 1010 -50.79 2.48 4.59
CA CYS A 1010 -50.93 3.66 5.44
C CYS A 1010 -51.80 4.75 4.80
N GLY A 1011 -51.36 5.35 3.68
CA GLY A 1011 -52.14 6.37 2.92
C GLY A 1011 -52.62 7.60 3.72
N PHE A 1012 -52.14 7.78 4.95
CA PHE A 1012 -52.64 8.75 5.92
C PHE A 1012 -52.29 10.18 5.53
N CYS A 1013 -53.21 11.11 5.75
CA CYS A 1013 -52.95 12.56 5.62
C CYS A 1013 -53.40 13.34 6.85
N THR A 1014 -54.62 13.09 7.35
CA THR A 1014 -55.12 13.57 8.65
C THR A 1014 -56.35 12.77 9.04
N ASP A 1015 -56.67 12.76 10.34
CA ASP A 1015 -57.89 12.14 10.86
C ASP A 1015 -59.14 12.77 10.25
N ARG A 1016 -60.16 11.94 10.00
CA ARG A 1016 -61.48 12.35 9.47
C ARG A 1016 -61.47 13.00 8.07
N CYS A 1017 -60.38 12.90 7.32
CA CYS A 1017 -60.37 13.33 5.92
C CYS A 1017 -61.09 12.31 5.03
N SER A 1018 -62.10 12.74 4.26
CA SER A 1018 -62.84 11.87 3.34
C SER A 1018 -61.91 11.17 2.34
N GLY A 1019 -60.94 11.90 1.77
CA GLY A 1019 -59.95 11.32 0.86
C GLY A 1019 -59.03 10.28 1.51
N TYR A 1020 -58.80 10.34 2.83
CA TYR A 1020 -58.07 9.28 3.53
C TYR A 1020 -58.94 8.03 3.71
N ILE A 1021 -60.21 8.20 4.11
CA ILE A 1021 -61.16 7.10 4.28
C ILE A 1021 -61.32 6.32 2.97
N GLU A 1022 -61.45 7.02 1.84
CA GLU A 1022 -61.53 6.39 0.52
C GLU A 1022 -60.27 5.60 0.15
N ARG A 1023 -59.07 6.11 0.48
CA ARG A 1023 -57.80 5.39 0.22
C ARG A 1023 -57.61 4.16 1.10
N LYS A 1024 -58.18 4.14 2.30
CA LYS A 1024 -58.09 2.99 3.22
C LYS A 1024 -59.06 1.86 2.87
N ASN A 1025 -60.17 2.19 2.19
CA ASN A 1025 -61.20 1.24 1.79
C ASN A 1025 -60.95 0.61 0.40
N LYS A 1026 -59.90 1.03 -0.30
CA LYS A 1026 -59.37 0.40 -1.51
C LYS A 1026 -58.24 -0.53 -1.14
#